data_AF-A0A5D2LPL4-F1
#
_entry.id   AF-A0A5D2LPL4-F1
#
_cell.length_a   1.000
_cell.length_b   1.000
_cell.length_c   1.000
_cell.angle_alpha   90.00
_cell.angle_beta   90.00
_cell.angle_gamma   90.00
#
_symmetry.space_group_name_H-M   'P 1'
#
loop_
_entity.id
_entity.type
_entity.pdbx_description
1 polymer ?
#
loop_
_entity_poly.entity_id
_entity_poly.type
_entity_poly.pdbx_seq_one_letter_code
_entity_poly.pdbx_strand_id
1 'polypeptide(L)'
;MLQTAYALYPWLLDLSKPKDGLFRAVLSFFMVILAISLWHLWFVKKSKKIVAQLPPGPRGLPIVGYLPFLGTDNLHLSFTELAATYGPIFKLWLGNKLCVVISSPELAKEVVRDHDVTFSERDPPIAAQVASFGCNDIAFDSYSNPRWKNKRKVLATELLTNARLNACYGLRREQVMNGLKDVYENVGKPIDIGKWTYLVALNVAISMILGGELPGEKGAAIEGNLKENSSESMVLMGKPNVSDIFPAIARFDIQGIERGMRKINQQFNRLLESVIEVAIDKEKDMKSSEQKLGFLELLLHLERNNNEDNASPLTMDEVKGLLVDILVGGTDTTTTMVEWTMAELMQHPEIMEKVKKELSDVVGVNNTVEEFHLSNLSYLNAVIKEIFRLHPALPLLVPRCPARSVHLNGYTIPKGKNPLEFRPERFLNDPDNSNHYGNDFRFMPFGSGRRKCPGIPLGEKLLFFILASLLHSFEWRLPHGIVLDMSGKFGIVMKKKEPILLIPTPRLTNLDANCNKMLQTACISFSWLLNVGNQKDGLFPASFSFLVAILGISLLYSFWKARKPMAPLPPGPRGLPILGYLPFLGFDNLHLVFTELGGVYGPIYKLWLGNKLTVVISSPSLVKEVVRDHDIAFSEREPPIAAQIITFGSSDIAFDSYSSPSWKNKRKVLATDMLSNANLNACYDLRREQVMKMVEDVYENVGKPIDIGELAFCTLINLIGKMVWGGALRGEKGTAVEGRFKEISSQMVVLMGKPNISDIFPAIAWFDMQGIQRGIK
;
A
#
# COMPACT_ATOMS: atom_id res chain seq x y z
N MET A 1 -52.96 15.50 -57.45
CA MET A 1 -51.76 16.19 -57.96
C MET A 1 -50.51 15.43 -57.50
N LEU A 2 -50.29 14.21 -58.03
CA LEU A 2 -49.37 13.24 -57.41
C LEU A 2 -48.71 12.28 -58.44
N GLN A 3 -48.44 12.77 -59.65
CA GLN A 3 -48.02 11.95 -60.79
C GLN A 3 -46.87 12.55 -61.62
N THR A 4 -46.37 13.74 -61.26
CA THR A 4 -45.35 14.49 -62.02
C THR A 4 -43.94 14.44 -61.42
N ALA A 5 -43.73 13.69 -60.33
CA ALA A 5 -42.43 13.62 -59.65
C ALA A 5 -41.45 12.56 -60.22
N TYR A 6 -41.94 11.59 -61.01
CA TYR A 6 -41.14 10.46 -61.49
C TYR A 6 -40.31 10.72 -62.77
N ALA A 7 -40.42 11.91 -63.37
CA ALA A 7 -39.88 12.19 -64.71
C ALA A 7 -38.42 12.69 -64.77
N LEU A 8 -37.76 12.98 -63.64
CA LEU A 8 -36.51 13.76 -63.61
C LEU A 8 -35.20 12.99 -63.37
N TYR A 9 -35.25 11.66 -63.14
CA TYR A 9 -34.07 10.86 -62.80
C TYR A 9 -33.67 9.66 -63.71
N PRO A 10 -34.20 9.43 -64.94
CA PRO A 10 -33.68 8.35 -65.80
C PRO A 10 -32.17 8.41 -66.08
N TRP A 11 -31.62 9.61 -66.25
CA TRP A 11 -30.23 9.80 -66.69
C TRP A 11 -29.16 9.46 -65.63
N LEU A 12 -29.53 9.39 -64.35
CA LEU A 12 -28.58 9.16 -63.26
C LEU A 12 -28.20 7.68 -63.08
N LEU A 13 -29.07 6.77 -63.55
CA LEU A 13 -29.00 5.32 -63.38
C LEU A 13 -28.68 4.55 -64.67
N ASP A 14 -28.41 5.24 -65.79
CA ASP A 14 -27.84 4.60 -66.97
C ASP A 14 -26.41 4.11 -66.66
N LEU A 15 -26.25 2.79 -66.70
CA LEU A 15 -25.03 2.03 -66.42
C LEU A 15 -24.27 1.63 -67.71
N SER A 16 -24.75 2.01 -68.89
CA SER A 16 -24.24 1.51 -70.19
C SER A 16 -22.85 2.01 -70.62
N LYS A 17 -22.24 2.97 -69.90
CA LYS A 17 -21.01 3.67 -70.33
C LYS A 17 -19.87 3.58 -69.32
N PRO A 18 -18.81 2.76 -69.55
CA PRO A 18 -17.77 2.52 -68.56
C PRO A 18 -16.84 3.72 -68.29
N LYS A 19 -16.80 4.73 -69.16
CA LYS A 19 -15.99 5.94 -68.94
C LYS A 19 -16.55 6.87 -67.86
N ASP A 20 -17.85 6.79 -67.58
CA ASP A 20 -18.50 7.65 -66.58
C ASP A 20 -18.25 7.18 -65.15
N GLY A 21 -18.03 5.88 -64.94
CA GLY A 21 -17.90 5.28 -63.61
C GLY A 21 -16.74 5.86 -62.80
N LEU A 22 -15.59 6.07 -63.44
CA LEU A 22 -14.43 6.71 -62.81
C LEU A 22 -14.74 8.17 -62.41
N PHE A 23 -15.39 8.93 -63.29
CA PHE A 23 -15.76 10.32 -63.00
C PHE A 23 -16.77 10.42 -61.85
N ARG A 24 -17.82 9.58 -61.85
CA ARG A 24 -18.82 9.51 -60.78
C ARG A 24 -18.18 9.10 -59.44
N ALA A 25 -17.24 8.14 -59.44
CA ALA A 25 -16.51 7.73 -58.24
C ALA A 25 -15.58 8.84 -57.69
N VAL A 26 -14.81 9.48 -58.56
CA VAL A 26 -13.92 10.60 -58.19
C VAL A 26 -14.73 11.80 -57.67
N LEU A 27 -15.84 12.14 -58.32
CA LEU A 27 -16.74 13.21 -57.86
C LEU A 27 -17.36 12.88 -56.50
N SER A 28 -17.77 11.62 -56.27
CA SER A 28 -18.28 11.16 -54.97
C SER A 28 -17.23 11.30 -53.87
N PHE A 29 -15.98 10.90 -54.15
CA PHE A 29 -14.85 11.03 -53.23
C PHE A 29 -14.55 12.49 -52.88
N PHE A 30 -14.50 13.39 -53.87
CA PHE A 30 -14.34 14.83 -53.64
C PHE A 30 -15.51 15.45 -52.87
N MET A 31 -16.75 15.04 -53.13
CA MET A 31 -17.92 15.52 -52.37
C MET A 31 -17.90 15.06 -50.90
N VAL A 32 -17.43 13.84 -50.62
CA VAL A 32 -17.21 13.35 -49.25
C VAL A 32 -16.10 14.13 -48.55
N ILE A 33 -14.96 14.36 -49.21
CA ILE A 33 -13.87 15.20 -48.66
C ILE A 33 -14.35 16.63 -48.41
N LEU A 34 -15.13 17.21 -49.33
CA LEU A 34 -15.69 18.55 -49.19
C LEU A 34 -16.65 18.61 -47.99
N ALA A 35 -17.57 17.63 -47.85
CA ALA A 35 -18.47 17.55 -46.71
C ALA A 35 -17.74 17.41 -45.37
N ILE A 36 -16.70 16.57 -45.29
CA ILE A 36 -15.84 16.44 -44.10
C ILE A 36 -15.11 17.76 -43.80
N SER A 37 -14.57 18.43 -44.81
CA SER A 37 -13.84 19.70 -44.64
C SER A 37 -14.77 20.84 -44.17
N LEU A 38 -15.99 20.91 -44.70
CA LEU A 38 -17.02 21.89 -44.30
C LEU A 38 -17.55 21.60 -42.90
N TRP A 39 -17.76 20.32 -42.54
CA TRP A 39 -18.13 19.91 -41.18
C TRP A 39 -17.04 20.28 -40.17
N HIS A 40 -15.76 20.04 -40.50
CA HIS A 40 -14.62 20.44 -39.68
C HIS A 40 -14.53 21.97 -39.54
N LEU A 41 -14.66 22.73 -40.64
CA LEU A 41 -14.65 24.20 -40.63
C LEU A 41 -15.82 24.78 -39.82
N TRP A 42 -17.01 24.14 -39.85
CA TRP A 42 -18.16 24.53 -39.05
C TRP A 42 -17.92 24.29 -37.56
N PHE A 43 -17.39 23.12 -37.18
CA PHE A 43 -17.01 22.85 -35.79
C PHE A 43 -15.95 23.82 -35.26
N VAL A 44 -14.91 24.11 -36.06
CA VAL A 44 -13.87 25.11 -35.72
C VAL A 44 -14.47 26.51 -35.55
N LYS A 45 -15.35 26.97 -36.46
CA LYS A 45 -16.01 28.28 -36.33
C LYS A 45 -16.95 28.36 -35.12
N LYS A 46 -17.61 27.25 -34.74
CA LYS A 46 -18.53 27.20 -33.59
C LYS A 46 -17.81 27.23 -32.23
N SER A 47 -16.52 26.94 -32.17
CA SER A 47 -15.71 26.92 -30.95
C SER A 47 -15.21 28.30 -30.46
N LYS A 48 -15.93 29.40 -30.77
CA LYS A 48 -15.62 30.76 -30.30
C LYS A 48 -16.19 31.10 -28.90
N LYS A 49 -16.24 30.14 -27.97
CA LYS A 49 -16.29 30.50 -26.53
C LYS A 49 -14.93 31.05 -26.11
N ILE A 50 -14.91 31.96 -25.14
CA ILE A 50 -13.67 32.40 -24.50
C ILE A 50 -13.15 31.23 -23.67
N VAL A 51 -12.24 30.44 -24.24
CA VAL A 51 -11.55 29.37 -23.53
C VAL A 51 -10.45 30.03 -22.69
N ALA A 52 -10.47 29.82 -21.37
CA ALA A 52 -9.39 30.24 -20.49
C ALA A 52 -8.05 29.70 -21.00
N GLN A 53 -6.94 30.42 -20.76
CA GLN A 53 -5.63 30.04 -21.30
C GLN A 53 -5.16 28.69 -20.73
N LEU A 54 -5.49 27.62 -21.46
CA LEU A 54 -5.07 26.27 -21.12
C LEU A 54 -3.54 26.17 -21.21
N PRO A 55 -2.87 25.47 -20.28
CA PRO A 55 -1.41 25.32 -20.27
C PRO A 55 -0.78 24.95 -21.62
N PRO A 56 0.52 25.25 -21.87
CA PRO A 56 1.22 24.85 -23.09
C PRO A 56 1.17 23.32 -23.30
N GLY A 57 1.63 22.79 -24.43
CA GLY A 57 1.68 21.33 -24.58
C GLY A 57 1.98 20.85 -26.00
N PRO A 58 2.30 19.56 -26.15
CA PRO A 58 2.47 18.96 -27.46
C PRO A 58 1.15 18.95 -28.23
N ARG A 59 1.24 19.09 -29.56
CA ARG A 59 0.09 18.98 -30.47
C ARG A 59 -0.16 17.50 -30.74
N GLY A 60 -1.41 17.06 -30.53
CA GLY A 60 -1.87 15.74 -30.95
C GLY A 60 -2.33 15.73 -32.41
N LEU A 61 -2.51 14.53 -32.97
CA LEU A 61 -3.25 14.34 -34.22
C LEU A 61 -4.76 14.57 -33.99
N PRO A 62 -5.54 14.85 -35.06
CA PRO A 62 -6.99 14.83 -34.99
C PRO A 62 -7.54 13.50 -34.45
N ILE A 63 -8.70 13.54 -33.77
CA ILE A 63 -9.43 12.40 -33.18
C ILE A 63 -8.67 11.71 -32.03
N VAL A 64 -7.46 11.18 -32.28
CA VAL A 64 -6.68 10.42 -31.29
C VAL A 64 -5.90 11.31 -30.31
N GLY A 65 -5.68 12.58 -30.62
CA GLY A 65 -4.84 13.44 -29.81
C GLY A 65 -3.38 12.95 -29.85
N TYR A 66 -2.72 12.87 -28.70
CA TYR A 66 -1.31 12.47 -28.62
C TYR A 66 -1.10 10.94 -28.60
N LEU A 67 -2.18 10.13 -28.66
CA LEU A 67 -2.17 8.66 -28.58
C LEU A 67 -1.19 7.89 -29.50
N PRO A 68 -0.66 8.43 -30.62
CA PRO A 68 0.30 7.68 -31.45
C PRO A 68 1.78 7.81 -31.07
N PHE A 69 2.16 8.88 -30.37
CA PHE A 69 3.56 9.30 -30.27
C PHE A 69 4.34 8.60 -29.14
N LEU A 70 4.23 7.27 -29.00
CA LEU A 70 4.16 6.71 -27.65
C LEU A 70 5.25 5.76 -27.09
N GLY A 71 5.87 4.72 -27.70
CA GLY A 71 6.63 3.66 -26.91
C GLY A 71 5.68 2.75 -26.06
N THR A 72 6.00 1.81 -25.14
CA THR A 72 5.07 1.46 -23.98
C THR A 72 5.53 1.65 -22.51
N ASP A 73 6.60 1.02 -22.06
CA ASP A 73 6.66 0.43 -20.71
C ASP A 73 7.07 1.32 -19.52
N ASN A 74 7.67 2.51 -19.71
CA ASN A 74 8.02 3.40 -18.59
C ASN A 74 7.30 4.75 -18.71
N LEU A 75 5.97 4.69 -18.82
CA LEU A 75 5.06 5.82 -19.06
C LEU A 75 5.50 7.13 -18.38
N HIS A 76 5.93 7.01 -17.13
CA HIS A 76 6.45 8.09 -16.29
C HIS A 76 7.67 8.87 -16.84
N LEU A 77 8.61 8.26 -17.58
CA LEU A 77 9.89 8.90 -17.98
C LEU A 77 9.73 9.86 -19.16
N SER A 78 8.91 9.51 -20.16
CA SER A 78 8.61 10.41 -21.29
C SER A 78 7.95 11.71 -20.86
N PHE A 79 7.31 11.71 -19.70
CA PHE A 79 6.76 12.91 -19.06
C PHE A 79 7.80 13.71 -18.28
N THR A 80 8.84 13.02 -17.84
CA THR A 80 10.02 13.64 -17.25
C THR A 80 10.70 14.53 -18.29
N GLU A 81 10.89 13.99 -19.50
CA GLU A 81 11.35 14.67 -20.71
C GLU A 81 10.39 15.80 -21.16
N LEU A 82 9.11 15.50 -21.38
CA LEU A 82 8.14 16.51 -21.85
C LEU A 82 8.03 17.73 -20.91
N ALA A 83 8.28 17.57 -19.60
CA ALA A 83 8.29 18.70 -18.67
C ALA A 83 9.57 19.55 -18.73
N ALA A 84 10.69 18.99 -19.21
CA ALA A 84 11.87 19.80 -19.53
C ALA A 84 11.57 20.71 -20.74
N THR A 85 10.77 20.22 -21.70
CA THR A 85 10.38 20.97 -22.91
C THR A 85 9.26 21.98 -22.68
N TYR A 86 8.19 21.59 -21.98
CA TYR A 86 6.98 22.40 -21.80
C TYR A 86 6.86 23.06 -20.42
N GLY A 87 7.85 22.87 -19.55
CA GLY A 87 7.97 23.53 -18.25
C GLY A 87 7.03 22.99 -17.16
N PRO A 88 6.94 23.70 -16.03
CA PRO A 88 6.16 23.30 -14.87
C PRO A 88 4.68 23.77 -14.88
N ILE A 89 4.05 24.00 -16.04
CA ILE A 89 2.62 23.61 -16.29
C ILE A 89 2.37 23.35 -17.77
N PHE A 90 1.71 22.23 -18.13
CA PHE A 90 1.32 21.91 -19.51
C PHE A 90 0.11 20.95 -19.59
N LYS A 91 -0.45 20.73 -20.79
CA LYS A 91 -1.59 19.84 -21.14
C LYS A 91 -1.23 18.81 -22.23
N LEU A 92 -2.04 17.77 -22.43
CA LEU A 92 -2.12 16.97 -23.65
C LEU A 92 -3.55 16.43 -23.86
N TRP A 93 -3.82 15.89 -25.04
CA TRP A 93 -5.12 15.26 -25.37
C TRP A 93 -4.97 13.75 -25.53
N LEU A 94 -5.84 12.99 -24.86
CA LEU A 94 -5.92 11.53 -24.93
C LEU A 94 -7.23 11.15 -25.63
N GLY A 95 -7.20 10.95 -26.94
CA GLY A 95 -8.41 10.98 -27.74
C GLY A 95 -9.08 12.35 -27.63
N ASN A 96 -10.32 12.37 -27.15
CA ASN A 96 -11.05 13.60 -26.81
C ASN A 96 -10.89 14.07 -25.36
N LYS A 97 -10.25 13.27 -24.47
CA LYS A 97 -10.08 13.63 -23.05
C LYS A 97 -8.91 14.62 -22.89
N LEU A 98 -9.16 15.76 -22.23
CA LEU A 98 -8.11 16.71 -21.85
C LEU A 98 -7.38 16.19 -20.61
N CYS A 99 -6.05 16.16 -20.66
CA CYS A 99 -5.22 15.66 -19.58
C CYS A 99 -4.16 16.72 -19.22
N VAL A 100 -4.43 17.46 -18.15
CA VAL A 100 -3.43 18.21 -17.36
C VAL A 100 -2.98 17.28 -16.24
N VAL A 101 -1.70 17.28 -15.90
CA VAL A 101 -1.13 16.37 -14.89
C VAL A 101 0.01 17.09 -14.14
N ILE A 102 0.88 16.34 -13.46
CA ILE A 102 1.32 16.59 -12.10
C ILE A 102 2.77 16.06 -11.89
N SER A 103 3.78 16.88 -11.49
CA SER A 103 5.27 16.63 -11.41
C SER A 103 6.30 17.80 -11.13
N SER A 104 6.21 18.72 -10.16
CA SER A 104 7.27 19.78 -9.98
C SER A 104 7.25 20.47 -8.59
N PRO A 105 8.01 21.59 -8.37
CA PRO A 105 8.00 22.47 -7.18
C PRO A 105 7.13 23.76 -7.22
N GLU A 106 6.05 23.84 -7.99
CA GLU A 106 5.04 24.92 -8.08
C GLU A 106 3.56 24.58 -7.61
N LEU A 107 2.78 23.64 -8.23
CA LEU A 107 1.28 23.52 -8.18
C LEU A 107 0.52 22.25 -7.62
N ALA A 108 1.14 21.32 -6.88
CA ALA A 108 0.45 20.25 -6.11
C ALA A 108 -0.31 20.74 -4.88
N LYS A 109 0.28 21.73 -4.21
CA LYS A 109 -0.26 22.36 -3.01
C LYS A 109 -1.60 22.94 -3.39
N GLU A 110 -1.64 23.69 -4.50
CA GLU A 110 -2.86 23.97 -5.27
C GLU A 110 -3.73 22.72 -5.46
N VAL A 111 -3.38 21.79 -6.35
CA VAL A 111 -4.31 20.73 -6.80
C VAL A 111 -4.81 19.82 -5.66
N VAL A 112 -3.94 19.33 -4.79
CA VAL A 112 -4.20 18.28 -3.79
C VAL A 112 -3.98 18.75 -2.34
N ARG A 113 -4.14 20.05 -2.08
CA ARG A 113 -4.36 20.59 -0.72
C ARG A 113 -5.27 21.83 -0.73
N ASP A 114 -4.95 22.84 -1.52
CA ASP A 114 -5.57 24.18 -1.50
C ASP A 114 -6.84 24.25 -2.38
N HIS A 115 -6.94 23.34 -3.36
CA HIS A 115 -8.09 23.08 -4.23
C HIS A 115 -8.51 21.61 -4.17
N ASP A 116 -8.23 20.93 -3.03
CA ASP A 116 -8.33 19.48 -2.93
C ASP A 116 -9.74 18.92 -3.20
N VAL A 117 -10.80 19.69 -2.91
CA VAL A 117 -12.20 19.40 -3.29
C VAL A 117 -12.33 19.26 -4.81
N THR A 118 -11.86 20.25 -5.57
CA THR A 118 -12.01 20.37 -7.03
C THR A 118 -11.32 19.23 -7.78
N PHE A 119 -10.20 18.74 -7.25
CA PHE A 119 -9.40 17.68 -7.89
C PHE A 119 -9.49 16.32 -7.17
N SER A 120 -10.48 16.12 -6.30
CA SER A 120 -10.76 14.82 -5.68
C SER A 120 -11.62 13.89 -6.52
N GLU A 121 -12.04 14.28 -7.73
CA GLU A 121 -12.85 13.42 -8.61
C GLU A 121 -12.04 12.33 -9.35
N ARG A 122 -12.78 11.39 -9.97
CA ARG A 122 -12.23 10.26 -10.72
C ARG A 122 -12.85 10.15 -12.12
N ASP A 123 -12.04 9.64 -13.04
CA ASP A 123 -12.44 9.16 -14.38
C ASP A 123 -12.00 7.69 -14.48
N PRO A 124 -12.75 6.76 -13.85
CA PRO A 124 -12.32 5.37 -13.70
C PRO A 124 -12.55 4.58 -15.01
N PRO A 125 -11.62 3.70 -15.41
CA PRO A 125 -11.81 2.83 -16.58
C PRO A 125 -12.94 1.82 -16.32
N ILE A 126 -13.62 1.35 -17.36
CA ILE A 126 -14.74 0.41 -17.24
C ILE A 126 -14.38 -0.88 -16.50
N ALA A 127 -13.13 -1.34 -16.62
CA ALA A 127 -12.61 -2.46 -15.83
C ALA A 127 -12.65 -2.18 -14.32
N ALA A 128 -12.27 -0.97 -13.89
CA ALA A 128 -12.36 -0.57 -12.49
C ALA A 128 -13.82 -0.44 -12.05
N GLN A 129 -14.67 0.21 -12.86
CA GLN A 129 -16.10 0.37 -12.56
C GLN A 129 -16.81 -0.98 -12.33
N VAL A 130 -16.50 -2.00 -13.13
CA VAL A 130 -17.05 -3.36 -12.95
C VAL A 130 -16.40 -4.08 -11.78
N ALA A 131 -15.07 -3.96 -11.57
CA ALA A 131 -14.38 -4.61 -10.47
C ALA A 131 -14.92 -4.17 -9.10
N SER A 132 -15.18 -2.86 -8.93
CA SER A 132 -15.69 -2.29 -7.68
C SER A 132 -17.21 -2.07 -7.66
N PHE A 133 -17.97 -2.97 -8.28
CA PHE A 133 -19.44 -3.05 -8.13
C PHE A 133 -20.15 -1.73 -8.48
N GLY A 134 -19.73 -1.07 -9.56
CA GLY A 134 -20.28 0.23 -9.99
C GLY A 134 -19.60 1.44 -9.34
N CYS A 135 -18.32 1.33 -8.99
CA CYS A 135 -17.60 2.31 -8.16
C CYS A 135 -18.25 2.49 -6.76
N ASN A 136 -18.55 1.38 -6.09
CA ASN A 136 -18.97 1.36 -4.69
C ASN A 136 -17.79 1.22 -3.70
N ASP A 137 -16.55 1.40 -4.16
CA ASP A 137 -15.30 1.43 -3.38
C ASP A 137 -14.93 2.82 -2.82
N ILE A 138 -13.65 3.04 -2.49
CA ILE A 138 -13.03 4.37 -2.34
C ILE A 138 -11.94 4.67 -3.39
N ALA A 139 -11.37 3.66 -4.05
CA ALA A 139 -10.45 3.87 -5.18
C ALA A 139 -11.03 4.73 -6.31
N PHE A 140 -12.23 4.42 -6.78
CA PHE A 140 -12.77 4.84 -8.07
C PHE A 140 -14.11 5.60 -7.98
N ASP A 141 -14.85 5.48 -6.89
CA ASP A 141 -16.03 6.30 -6.55
C ASP A 141 -15.73 7.81 -6.59
N SER A 142 -16.76 8.62 -6.88
CA SER A 142 -16.73 10.09 -6.98
C SER A 142 -16.60 10.76 -5.62
N TYR A 143 -15.93 11.91 -5.55
CA TYR A 143 -15.86 12.69 -4.30
C TYR A 143 -17.18 13.43 -3.99
N SER A 144 -17.92 13.78 -5.04
CA SER A 144 -19.25 14.40 -4.97
C SER A 144 -20.34 13.43 -4.51
N ASN A 145 -20.08 12.12 -4.49
CA ASN A 145 -20.96 11.14 -3.87
C ASN A 145 -20.96 11.35 -2.34
N PRO A 146 -22.09 11.69 -1.69
CA PRO A 146 -22.13 11.85 -0.23
C PRO A 146 -21.69 10.60 0.52
N ARG A 147 -21.97 9.41 -0.04
CA ARG A 147 -21.61 8.11 0.53
C ARG A 147 -20.11 7.84 0.45
N TRP A 148 -19.37 8.45 -0.47
CA TRP A 148 -17.90 8.36 -0.49
C TRP A 148 -17.29 8.86 0.81
N LYS A 149 -17.82 9.94 1.39
CA LYS A 149 -17.36 10.43 2.70
C LYS A 149 -17.81 9.52 3.83
N ASN A 150 -18.91 8.79 3.72
CA ASN A 150 -19.29 7.78 4.72
C ASN A 150 -18.34 6.59 4.63
N LYS A 151 -18.30 5.94 3.47
CA LYS A 151 -17.27 5.00 3.06
C LYS A 151 -15.84 5.53 3.18
N ARG A 152 -15.56 6.79 3.57
CA ARG A 152 -14.25 7.44 3.86
C ARG A 152 -14.12 8.29 5.14
N LYS A 153 -15.08 8.22 6.04
CA LYS A 153 -14.97 8.63 7.46
C LYS A 153 -15.15 7.40 8.30
N VAL A 154 -16.19 6.65 7.98
CA VAL A 154 -16.16 5.23 8.26
C VAL A 154 -14.95 4.64 7.53
N LEU A 155 -14.51 5.09 6.30
CA LEU A 155 -13.10 4.91 5.80
C LEU A 155 -12.12 6.04 6.18
N ALA A 156 -12.17 6.56 7.41
CA ALA A 156 -11.03 7.17 8.12
C ALA A 156 -10.86 6.91 9.65
N THR A 157 -11.82 6.34 10.43
CA THR A 157 -11.66 6.32 11.92
C THR A 157 -11.58 5.04 12.82
N GLU A 158 -11.86 3.74 12.59
CA GLU A 158 -12.47 2.88 11.54
C GLU A 158 -11.58 1.51 11.39
N LEU A 159 -11.51 0.61 10.33
CA LEU A 159 -10.61 -0.66 10.22
C LEU A 159 -9.15 -0.52 9.80
N LEU A 160 -8.83 -0.02 8.61
CA LEU A 160 -7.50 0.18 8.06
C LEU A 160 -6.41 0.90 8.92
N THR A 161 -6.43 0.92 10.25
CA THR A 161 -6.20 2.13 11.07
C THR A 161 -4.97 1.92 12.01
N ASN A 162 -4.82 2.38 13.25
CA ASN A 162 -3.70 2.05 14.16
C ASN A 162 -4.10 1.25 15.45
N ALA A 163 -5.28 0.60 15.45
CA ALA A 163 -5.81 -0.25 16.54
C ALA A 163 -6.39 -1.70 16.38
N ARG A 164 -6.29 -2.36 15.22
CA ARG A 164 -6.53 -3.81 15.00
C ARG A 164 -5.62 -4.51 13.94
N LEU A 165 -4.29 -4.26 13.98
CA LEU A 165 -3.17 -5.09 13.46
C LEU A 165 -2.34 -5.74 14.58
N ASN A 166 -2.00 -5.10 15.72
CA ASN A 166 -1.53 -5.76 16.96
C ASN A 166 -2.30 -7.04 17.25
N ALA A 167 -3.57 -6.96 16.91
CA ALA A 167 -4.53 -8.02 16.72
C ALA A 167 -3.95 -9.26 16.01
N CYS A 168 -3.93 -9.31 14.68
CA CYS A 168 -3.37 -10.42 13.89
C CYS A 168 -2.07 -10.01 13.24
N TYR A 169 -1.26 -9.34 14.03
CA TYR A 169 0.05 -9.82 14.36
C TYR A 169 0.04 -11.34 14.40
N GLY A 170 -0.91 -11.99 15.09
CA GLY A 170 -1.17 -13.43 15.04
C GLY A 170 -1.16 -14.00 13.63
N LEU A 171 -2.25 -13.89 12.88
CA LEU A 171 -2.37 -14.30 11.47
C LEU A 171 -1.32 -13.68 10.51
N ARG A 172 -0.80 -12.46 10.70
CA ARG A 172 0.33 -11.97 9.87
C ARG A 172 1.60 -12.70 10.15
N ARG A 173 2.01 -12.78 11.40
CA ARG A 173 3.18 -13.52 11.85
C ARG A 173 3.04 -14.97 11.44
N GLU A 174 1.86 -15.56 11.61
CA GLU A 174 1.52 -16.89 11.10
C GLU A 174 1.75 -16.98 9.59
N GLN A 175 1.11 -16.15 8.76
CA GLN A 175 1.26 -16.24 7.30
C GLN A 175 2.66 -15.82 6.79
N VAL A 176 3.36 -14.91 7.48
CA VAL A 176 4.77 -14.54 7.22
C VAL A 176 5.71 -15.68 7.62
N MET A 177 5.55 -16.28 8.80
CA MET A 177 6.37 -17.40 9.28
C MET A 177 6.08 -18.70 8.50
N ASN A 178 4.84 -18.92 8.08
CA ASN A 178 4.46 -19.97 7.12
C ASN A 178 5.13 -19.71 5.75
N GLY A 179 5.19 -18.46 5.30
CA GLY A 179 5.98 -18.06 4.13
C GLY A 179 7.47 -18.35 4.30
N LEU A 180 8.06 -17.99 5.44
CA LEU A 180 9.49 -18.24 5.73
C LEU A 180 9.78 -19.74 5.83
N LYS A 181 8.83 -20.56 6.29
CA LYS A 181 8.94 -22.03 6.29
C LYS A 181 9.09 -22.58 4.87
N ASP A 182 8.35 -22.07 3.89
CA ASP A 182 8.56 -22.39 2.47
C ASP A 182 9.95 -21.93 1.97
N VAL A 183 10.48 -20.81 2.45
CA VAL A 183 11.87 -20.39 2.15
C VAL A 183 12.89 -21.36 2.75
N TYR A 184 12.70 -21.82 4.00
CA TYR A 184 13.55 -22.82 4.65
C TYR A 184 13.52 -24.18 3.92
N GLU A 185 12.33 -24.64 3.47
CA GLU A 185 12.16 -25.87 2.69
C GLU A 185 12.73 -25.78 1.25
N ASN A 186 13.03 -24.56 0.79
CA ASN A 186 13.63 -24.28 -0.52
C ASN A 186 15.04 -23.67 -0.45
N VAL A 187 15.72 -23.78 0.69
CA VAL A 187 17.16 -23.44 0.83
C VAL A 187 18.00 -24.05 -0.29
N GLY A 188 18.88 -23.23 -0.87
CA GLY A 188 19.74 -23.62 -1.98
C GLY A 188 19.08 -23.60 -3.38
N LYS A 189 17.76 -23.47 -3.48
CA LYS A 189 17.01 -23.35 -4.76
C LYS A 189 16.70 -21.87 -5.08
N PRO A 190 16.53 -21.48 -6.36
CA PRO A 190 16.05 -20.14 -6.69
C PRO A 190 14.56 -19.97 -6.35
N ILE A 191 14.23 -18.87 -5.67
CA ILE A 191 12.87 -18.46 -5.30
C ILE A 191 12.55 -17.13 -5.99
N ASP A 192 11.38 -17.05 -6.62
CA ASP A 192 10.78 -15.82 -7.14
C ASP A 192 10.23 -14.99 -5.97
N ILE A 193 10.96 -13.94 -5.61
CA ILE A 193 10.61 -13.07 -4.46
C ILE A 193 9.30 -12.33 -4.72
N GLY A 194 9.03 -11.93 -5.97
CA GLY A 194 7.78 -11.27 -6.34
C GLY A 194 6.60 -12.22 -6.14
N LYS A 195 6.66 -13.43 -6.70
CA LYS A 195 5.60 -14.43 -6.55
C LYS A 195 5.42 -14.90 -5.10
N TRP A 196 6.51 -15.15 -4.37
CA TRP A 196 6.44 -15.56 -2.96
C TRP A 196 5.83 -14.44 -2.10
N THR A 197 6.25 -13.18 -2.28
CA THR A 197 5.68 -12.05 -1.53
C THR A 197 4.21 -11.83 -1.89
N TYR A 198 3.83 -12.04 -3.16
CA TYR A 198 2.42 -11.98 -3.57
C TYR A 198 1.57 -12.97 -2.78
N LEU A 199 2.03 -14.21 -2.65
CA LEU A 199 1.32 -15.23 -1.88
C LEU A 199 1.28 -14.88 -0.39
N VAL A 200 2.38 -14.46 0.23
CA VAL A 200 2.38 -14.06 1.66
C VAL A 200 1.47 -12.85 1.90
N ALA A 201 1.56 -11.80 1.09
CA ALA A 201 0.75 -10.59 1.25
C ALA A 201 -0.74 -10.83 0.98
N LEU A 202 -1.07 -11.77 0.08
CA LEU A 202 -2.45 -12.15 -0.24
C LEU A 202 -3.04 -13.14 0.77
N ASN A 203 -2.25 -14.10 1.25
CA ASN A 203 -2.59 -14.93 2.41
C ASN A 203 -2.91 -14.03 3.60
N VAL A 204 -2.04 -13.06 3.89
CA VAL A 204 -2.31 -12.00 4.88
C VAL A 204 -3.65 -11.32 4.55
N ALA A 205 -3.82 -10.67 3.41
CA ALA A 205 -5.08 -9.98 3.11
C ALA A 205 -6.32 -10.89 3.26
N ILE A 206 -6.23 -12.19 2.92
CA ILE A 206 -7.31 -13.18 3.01
C ILE A 206 -7.55 -13.72 4.42
N SER A 207 -6.57 -14.33 5.11
CA SER A 207 -6.75 -14.86 6.48
C SER A 207 -7.24 -13.76 7.42
N MET A 208 -6.71 -12.56 7.22
CA MET A 208 -7.16 -11.37 7.92
C MET A 208 -8.60 -10.98 7.49
N ILE A 209 -8.96 -11.02 6.20
CA ILE A 209 -10.38 -10.94 5.73
C ILE A 209 -11.31 -11.94 6.40
N LEU A 210 -10.82 -13.10 6.78
CA LEU A 210 -11.60 -14.20 7.33
C LEU A 210 -11.63 -14.24 8.86
N GLY A 211 -10.76 -13.48 9.54
CA GLY A 211 -10.57 -13.55 11.00
C GLY A 211 -9.84 -14.81 11.46
N GLY A 212 -9.20 -15.52 10.54
CA GLY A 212 -8.62 -16.84 10.70
C GLY A 212 -8.58 -17.58 9.36
N GLU A 213 -8.33 -18.88 9.38
CA GLU A 213 -8.46 -19.71 8.17
C GLU A 213 -9.90 -20.25 8.01
N LEU A 214 -10.31 -20.57 6.78
CA LEU A 214 -11.59 -21.25 6.53
C LEU A 214 -11.38 -22.78 6.69
N PRO A 215 -12.18 -23.47 7.52
CA PRO A 215 -11.93 -24.88 7.83
C PRO A 215 -12.21 -25.84 6.67
N GLY A 216 -11.29 -26.79 6.47
CA GLY A 216 -11.43 -27.91 5.54
C GLY A 216 -11.21 -27.56 4.06
N GLU A 217 -11.31 -28.58 3.19
CA GLU A 217 -11.01 -28.47 1.76
C GLU A 217 -11.82 -27.39 1.04
N LYS A 218 -13.08 -27.16 1.46
CA LYS A 218 -13.92 -26.07 0.93
C LYS A 218 -13.33 -24.69 1.22
N GLY A 219 -12.72 -24.49 2.38
CA GLY A 219 -12.05 -23.25 2.74
C GLY A 219 -10.83 -22.98 1.86
N ALA A 220 -9.95 -23.97 1.75
CA ALA A 220 -8.77 -23.91 0.87
C ALA A 220 -9.15 -23.68 -0.61
N ALA A 221 -10.25 -24.29 -1.08
CA ALA A 221 -10.77 -24.06 -2.43
C ALA A 221 -11.31 -22.63 -2.63
N ILE A 222 -12.05 -22.07 -1.67
CA ILE A 222 -12.52 -20.68 -1.72
C ILE A 222 -11.32 -19.72 -1.75
N GLU A 223 -10.34 -19.94 -0.89
CA GLU A 223 -9.12 -19.14 -0.81
C GLU A 223 -8.30 -19.20 -2.12
N GLY A 224 -8.10 -20.39 -2.70
CA GLY A 224 -7.42 -20.55 -3.98
C GLY A 224 -8.11 -19.79 -5.12
N ASN A 225 -9.44 -19.87 -5.19
CA ASN A 225 -10.23 -19.13 -6.17
C ASN A 225 -10.18 -17.60 -5.94
N LEU A 226 -10.16 -17.13 -4.69
CA LEU A 226 -9.98 -15.70 -4.38
C LEU A 226 -8.61 -15.19 -4.88
N LYS A 227 -7.56 -16.01 -4.75
CA LYS A 227 -6.20 -15.67 -5.21
C LYS A 227 -6.12 -15.53 -6.74
N GLU A 228 -6.72 -16.45 -7.48
CA GLU A 228 -6.76 -16.39 -8.96
C GLU A 228 -7.52 -15.15 -9.46
N ASN A 229 -8.75 -14.92 -8.95
CA ASN A 229 -9.59 -13.79 -9.36
C ASN A 229 -8.95 -12.43 -9.03
N SER A 230 -8.24 -12.30 -7.91
CA SER A 230 -7.51 -11.07 -7.55
C SER A 230 -6.43 -10.73 -8.59
N SER A 231 -5.63 -11.73 -8.99
CA SER A 231 -4.56 -11.59 -9.98
C SER A 231 -5.10 -11.24 -11.39
N GLU A 232 -6.12 -11.96 -11.87
CA GLU A 232 -6.71 -11.67 -13.19
C GLU A 232 -7.38 -10.28 -13.21
N SER A 233 -8.04 -9.88 -12.12
CA SER A 233 -8.66 -8.55 -11.98
C SER A 233 -7.63 -7.42 -12.15
N MET A 234 -6.49 -7.48 -11.46
CA MET A 234 -5.40 -6.51 -11.62
C MET A 234 -4.84 -6.46 -13.04
N VAL A 235 -4.69 -7.62 -13.69
CA VAL A 235 -4.26 -7.71 -15.09
C VAL A 235 -5.27 -7.06 -16.05
N LEU A 236 -6.58 -7.11 -15.77
CA LEU A 236 -7.58 -6.42 -16.59
C LEU A 236 -7.66 -4.91 -16.30
N MET A 237 -7.64 -4.49 -15.03
CA MET A 237 -7.66 -3.06 -14.68
C MET A 237 -6.41 -2.30 -15.16
N GLY A 238 -5.27 -2.99 -15.25
CA GLY A 238 -4.02 -2.42 -15.77
C GLY A 238 -3.91 -2.32 -17.30
N LYS A 239 -4.83 -2.91 -18.08
CA LYS A 239 -4.74 -2.91 -19.55
C LYS A 239 -5.20 -1.57 -20.15
N PRO A 240 -4.43 -0.95 -21.06
CA PRO A 240 -4.91 0.18 -21.86
C PRO A 240 -6.14 -0.21 -22.68
N ASN A 241 -7.24 0.53 -22.49
CA ASN A 241 -8.52 0.27 -23.14
C ASN A 241 -8.93 1.42 -24.07
N VAL A 242 -9.33 1.08 -25.30
CA VAL A 242 -9.84 1.99 -26.33
C VAL A 242 -11.24 2.50 -25.96
N SER A 243 -12.10 1.68 -25.34
CA SER A 243 -13.45 2.09 -24.93
C SER A 243 -13.42 3.25 -23.93
N ASP A 244 -12.45 3.27 -23.00
CA ASP A 244 -12.29 4.32 -21.98
C ASP A 244 -11.74 5.65 -22.54
N ILE A 245 -11.28 5.65 -23.80
CA ILE A 245 -10.74 6.82 -24.51
C ILE A 245 -11.74 7.33 -25.56
N PHE A 246 -12.57 6.45 -26.13
CA PHE A 246 -13.50 6.77 -27.22
C PHE A 246 -14.94 6.30 -26.89
N PRO A 247 -15.72 7.08 -26.12
CA PRO A 247 -17.07 6.69 -25.69
C PRO A 247 -18.03 6.27 -26.81
N ALA A 248 -17.88 6.84 -28.02
CA ALA A 248 -18.70 6.50 -29.19
C ALA A 248 -18.59 5.03 -29.66
N ILE A 249 -17.51 4.32 -29.29
CA ILE A 249 -17.29 2.90 -29.60
C ILE A 249 -17.26 2.01 -28.35
N ALA A 250 -17.44 2.57 -27.15
CA ALA A 250 -17.36 1.83 -25.89
C ALA A 250 -18.33 0.64 -25.83
N ARG A 251 -19.56 0.81 -26.37
CA ARG A 251 -20.62 -0.21 -26.45
C ARG A 251 -20.24 -1.52 -27.14
N PHE A 252 -19.13 -1.55 -27.86
CA PHE A 252 -18.66 -2.74 -28.58
C PHE A 252 -17.66 -3.59 -27.78
N ASP A 253 -17.12 -3.07 -26.67
CA ASP A 253 -16.08 -3.72 -25.84
C ASP A 253 -15.01 -4.43 -26.69
N ILE A 254 -14.37 -3.67 -27.59
CA ILE A 254 -13.55 -4.20 -28.70
C ILE A 254 -12.40 -5.09 -28.20
N GLN A 255 -11.88 -4.81 -27.00
CA GLN A 255 -10.78 -5.56 -26.37
C GLN A 255 -11.26 -6.66 -25.41
N GLY A 256 -12.57 -6.86 -25.22
CA GLY A 256 -13.12 -7.85 -24.30
C GLY A 256 -12.89 -7.54 -22.81
N ILE A 257 -12.49 -6.31 -22.48
CA ILE A 257 -12.05 -5.92 -21.13
C ILE A 257 -13.24 -5.81 -20.18
N GLU A 258 -14.36 -5.24 -20.64
CA GLU A 258 -15.58 -5.19 -19.82
C GLU A 258 -16.16 -6.60 -19.62
N ARG A 259 -16.26 -7.40 -20.69
CA ARG A 259 -16.78 -8.78 -20.60
C ARG A 259 -15.90 -9.69 -19.75
N GLY A 260 -14.58 -9.57 -19.87
CA GLY A 260 -13.63 -10.28 -19.01
C GLY A 260 -13.82 -9.91 -17.54
N MET A 261 -13.88 -8.61 -17.24
CA MET A 261 -14.06 -8.16 -15.86
C MET A 261 -15.44 -8.57 -15.29
N ARG A 262 -16.51 -8.53 -16.09
CA ARG A 262 -17.84 -9.01 -15.65
C ARG A 262 -17.81 -10.49 -15.26
N LYS A 263 -17.04 -11.33 -15.96
CA LYS A 263 -16.86 -12.75 -15.61
C LYS A 263 -16.12 -12.90 -14.27
N ILE A 264 -15.01 -12.19 -14.07
CA ILE A 264 -14.23 -12.21 -12.82
C ILE A 264 -15.08 -11.68 -11.65
N ASN A 265 -15.75 -10.53 -11.82
CA ASN A 265 -16.62 -9.95 -10.80
C ASN A 265 -17.77 -10.91 -10.42
N GLN A 266 -18.37 -11.65 -11.37
CA GLN A 266 -19.34 -12.70 -11.06
C GLN A 266 -18.75 -13.89 -10.29
N GLN A 267 -17.52 -14.30 -10.58
CA GLN A 267 -16.82 -15.35 -9.82
C GLN A 267 -16.51 -14.87 -8.40
N PHE A 268 -15.94 -13.67 -8.28
CA PHE A 268 -15.60 -13.02 -7.02
C PHE A 268 -16.84 -12.74 -6.14
N ASN A 269 -17.96 -12.32 -6.74
CA ASN A 269 -19.22 -12.09 -6.06
C ASN A 269 -19.75 -13.36 -5.39
N ARG A 270 -19.74 -14.50 -6.10
CA ARG A 270 -20.16 -15.82 -5.53
C ARG A 270 -19.23 -16.29 -4.42
N LEU A 271 -17.93 -16.01 -4.51
CA LEU A 271 -16.97 -16.30 -3.45
C LEU A 271 -17.27 -15.44 -2.22
N LEU A 272 -17.43 -14.13 -2.38
CA LEU A 272 -17.82 -13.24 -1.27
C LEU A 272 -19.14 -13.68 -0.64
N GLU A 273 -20.15 -14.05 -1.42
CA GLU A 273 -21.42 -14.57 -0.90
C GLU A 273 -21.23 -15.86 -0.09
N SER A 274 -20.42 -16.80 -0.57
CA SER A 274 -20.09 -18.04 0.17
C SER A 274 -19.37 -17.76 1.50
N VAL A 275 -18.51 -16.73 1.55
CA VAL A 275 -17.82 -16.35 2.79
C VAL A 275 -18.74 -15.52 3.70
N ILE A 276 -19.64 -14.71 3.15
CA ILE A 276 -20.68 -13.98 3.92
C ILE A 276 -21.58 -14.98 4.64
N GLU A 277 -22.02 -16.05 3.97
CA GLU A 277 -22.81 -17.12 4.61
C GLU A 277 -22.08 -17.77 5.80
N VAL A 278 -20.80 -18.14 5.62
CA VAL A 278 -19.97 -18.70 6.71
C VAL A 278 -19.75 -17.71 7.86
N ALA A 279 -19.57 -16.43 7.56
CA ALA A 279 -19.48 -15.36 8.54
C ALA A 279 -20.77 -15.22 9.38
N ILE A 280 -21.93 -15.27 8.72
CA ILE A 280 -23.25 -15.14 9.35
C ILE A 280 -23.57 -16.33 10.26
N ASP A 281 -23.16 -17.54 9.87
CA ASP A 281 -23.38 -18.72 10.71
C ASP A 281 -22.47 -18.72 11.95
N LYS A 282 -21.20 -18.29 11.83
CA LYS A 282 -20.34 -18.03 13.00
C LYS A 282 -20.90 -16.98 13.96
N GLU A 283 -21.56 -15.94 13.43
CA GLU A 283 -22.15 -14.85 14.21
C GLU A 283 -23.32 -15.34 15.10
N LYS A 284 -24.11 -16.31 14.63
CA LYS A 284 -25.25 -16.90 15.37
C LYS A 284 -24.83 -17.63 16.64
N ASP A 285 -23.69 -18.34 16.59
CA ASP A 285 -23.15 -19.08 17.73
C ASP A 285 -22.43 -18.18 18.74
N MET A 286 -21.93 -17.01 18.33
CA MET A 286 -21.18 -16.08 19.19
C MET A 286 -22.03 -14.97 19.82
N LYS A 287 -22.80 -15.31 20.87
CA LYS A 287 -23.38 -14.28 21.75
C LYS A 287 -22.29 -13.49 22.49
N SER A 288 -22.33 -12.16 22.32
CA SER A 288 -21.63 -11.14 23.11
C SER A 288 -20.09 -11.21 23.19
N SER A 289 -19.40 -11.25 22.04
CA SER A 289 -18.06 -10.63 21.93
C SER A 289 -17.80 -10.07 20.53
N GLU A 290 -18.15 -8.79 20.40
CA GLU A 290 -18.18 -7.84 19.25
C GLU A 290 -16.88 -7.67 18.43
N GLN A 291 -15.97 -8.66 18.46
CA GLN A 291 -14.59 -8.29 18.75
C GLN A 291 -13.45 -9.20 18.21
N LYS A 292 -13.64 -10.40 17.62
CA LYS A 292 -12.64 -11.12 16.74
C LYS A 292 -13.29 -11.31 15.37
N LEU A 293 -14.07 -10.30 14.99
CA LEU A 293 -14.97 -10.41 13.85
C LEU A 293 -14.11 -10.23 12.62
N GLY A 294 -13.71 -11.28 11.90
CA GLY A 294 -12.81 -11.19 10.73
C GLY A 294 -13.22 -10.09 9.74
N PHE A 295 -12.34 -9.55 8.86
CA PHE A 295 -12.64 -8.47 7.88
C PHE A 295 -13.70 -8.81 6.80
N LEU A 296 -14.58 -9.76 7.08
CA LEU A 296 -15.92 -9.85 6.53
C LEU A 296 -17.02 -9.95 7.60
N GLU A 297 -16.75 -10.67 8.70
CA GLU A 297 -17.72 -11.22 9.65
C GLU A 297 -18.78 -10.24 10.10
N LEU A 298 -18.42 -8.97 10.25
CA LEU A 298 -19.41 -7.96 10.54
C LEU A 298 -19.35 -6.73 9.62
N LEU A 299 -18.88 -6.69 8.35
CA LEU A 299 -19.32 -5.55 7.45
C LEU A 299 -20.86 -5.47 7.35
N LEU A 300 -21.44 -6.59 7.70
CA LEU A 300 -22.81 -6.90 7.90
C LEU A 300 -23.44 -6.12 9.08
N HIS A 301 -22.77 -5.78 10.19
CA HIS A 301 -23.43 -5.18 11.38
C HIS A 301 -23.64 -3.64 11.41
N LEU A 302 -23.16 -2.80 10.45
CA LEU A 302 -23.55 -1.38 10.22
C LEU A 302 -24.30 -1.25 8.90
N GLU A 303 -24.19 -2.27 8.03
CA GLU A 303 -25.22 -2.59 7.06
C GLU A 303 -26.53 -2.95 7.82
N ARG A 304 -26.44 -3.59 9.01
CA ARG A 304 -27.59 -3.92 9.89
C ARG A 304 -27.89 -2.97 11.06
N ASN A 305 -26.92 -2.50 11.86
CA ASN A 305 -27.20 -1.70 13.07
C ASN A 305 -27.57 -0.28 12.71
N ASN A 306 -28.88 -0.11 12.54
CA ASN A 306 -29.54 1.04 11.96
C ASN A 306 -29.85 2.11 13.02
N ASN A 307 -28.87 2.43 13.88
CA ASN A 307 -29.04 3.37 14.99
C ASN A 307 -29.09 4.83 14.50
N GLU A 308 -29.91 5.63 15.17
CA GLU A 308 -30.56 6.83 14.62
C GLU A 308 -29.63 8.02 14.29
N ASP A 309 -28.36 7.99 14.73
CA ASP A 309 -27.34 9.02 14.41
C ASP A 309 -26.69 8.84 13.01
N ASN A 310 -26.78 7.65 12.39
CA ASN A 310 -26.09 7.36 11.13
C ASN A 310 -26.96 7.67 9.90
N ALA A 311 -26.74 8.83 9.27
CA ALA A 311 -27.50 9.30 8.10
C ALA A 311 -27.42 8.43 6.82
N SER A 312 -26.66 7.33 6.83
CA SER A 312 -26.79 6.21 5.87
C SER A 312 -26.01 4.98 6.37
N PRO A 313 -26.66 3.81 6.58
CA PRO A 313 -25.95 2.53 6.67
C PRO A 313 -25.29 2.19 5.32
N LEU A 314 -24.28 1.32 5.34
CA LEU A 314 -23.59 0.85 4.12
C LEU A 314 -24.49 -0.09 3.31
N THR A 315 -24.28 -0.21 1.99
CA THR A 315 -24.94 -1.23 1.16
C THR A 315 -24.05 -2.46 0.96
N MET A 316 -24.64 -3.59 0.54
CA MET A 316 -23.89 -4.81 0.22
C MET A 316 -22.92 -4.66 -0.98
N ASP A 317 -23.12 -3.71 -1.88
CA ASP A 317 -22.15 -3.42 -2.94
C ASP A 317 -20.99 -2.55 -2.43
N GLU A 318 -21.25 -1.69 -1.44
CA GLU A 318 -20.20 -0.96 -0.72
C GLU A 318 -19.39 -1.91 0.18
N VAL A 319 -20.04 -2.88 0.84
CA VAL A 319 -19.40 -4.02 1.51
C VAL A 319 -18.39 -4.67 0.56
N LYS A 320 -18.86 -5.13 -0.60
CA LYS A 320 -18.05 -5.86 -1.58
C LYS A 320 -16.94 -4.99 -2.19
N GLY A 321 -17.21 -3.72 -2.49
CA GLY A 321 -16.22 -2.77 -3.02
C GLY A 321 -15.07 -2.47 -2.06
N LEU A 322 -15.35 -2.36 -0.76
CA LEU A 322 -14.34 -2.12 0.27
C LEU A 322 -13.39 -3.32 0.46
N LEU A 323 -13.89 -4.55 0.32
CA LEU A 323 -13.07 -5.77 0.37
C LEU A 323 -12.10 -5.85 -0.83
N VAL A 324 -12.54 -5.44 -2.02
CA VAL A 324 -11.69 -5.33 -3.22
C VAL A 324 -10.55 -4.33 -2.98
N ASP A 325 -10.85 -3.14 -2.45
CA ASP A 325 -9.85 -2.10 -2.12
C ASP A 325 -8.73 -2.61 -1.19
N ILE A 326 -9.03 -3.61 -0.35
CA ILE A 326 -8.10 -4.22 0.62
C ILE A 326 -7.26 -5.31 -0.03
N LEU A 327 -7.88 -6.26 -0.75
CA LEU A 327 -7.21 -7.39 -1.40
C LEU A 327 -6.29 -6.92 -2.53
N VAL A 328 -6.86 -6.17 -3.47
CA VAL A 328 -6.16 -5.64 -4.65
C VAL A 328 -5.15 -4.57 -4.25
N GLY A 329 -5.50 -3.79 -3.23
CA GLY A 329 -4.59 -2.87 -2.59
C GLY A 329 -3.42 -3.61 -1.95
N GLY A 330 -3.59 -4.09 -0.72
CA GLY A 330 -2.51 -4.53 0.19
C GLY A 330 -1.52 -5.54 -0.40
N THR A 331 -1.93 -6.29 -1.42
CA THR A 331 -1.12 -7.32 -2.06
C THR A 331 -0.11 -6.76 -3.07
N ASP A 332 -0.56 -6.35 -4.27
CA ASP A 332 0.30 -6.09 -5.44
C ASP A 332 1.39 -5.04 -5.18
N THR A 333 1.08 -4.06 -4.36
CA THR A 333 1.96 -2.95 -3.98
C THR A 333 3.13 -3.37 -3.11
N THR A 334 2.83 -4.15 -2.07
CA THR A 334 3.77 -4.58 -1.04
C THR A 334 4.66 -5.66 -1.66
N THR A 335 4.04 -6.57 -2.41
CA THR A 335 4.68 -7.52 -3.33
C THR A 335 5.80 -6.89 -4.14
N THR A 336 5.44 -5.89 -4.95
CA THR A 336 6.34 -5.23 -5.90
C THR A 336 7.54 -4.59 -5.19
N MET A 337 7.46 -4.35 -3.89
CA MET A 337 8.36 -3.44 -3.20
C MET A 337 9.20 -4.14 -2.13
N VAL A 338 8.83 -5.37 -1.74
CA VAL A 338 9.82 -6.37 -1.35
C VAL A 338 10.71 -6.66 -2.56
N GLU A 339 10.10 -6.84 -3.74
CA GLU A 339 10.80 -7.17 -4.98
C GLU A 339 11.85 -6.11 -5.38
N TRP A 340 11.49 -4.82 -5.46
CA TRP A 340 12.46 -3.76 -5.74
C TRP A 340 13.49 -3.57 -4.63
N THR A 341 13.14 -3.75 -3.35
CA THR A 341 14.11 -3.68 -2.26
C THR A 341 15.18 -4.75 -2.40
N MET A 342 14.77 -6.01 -2.56
CA MET A 342 15.70 -7.12 -2.72
C MET A 342 16.56 -6.97 -3.98
N ALA A 343 16.03 -6.34 -5.04
CA ALA A 343 16.79 -6.04 -6.25
C ALA A 343 17.90 -4.99 -6.04
N GLU A 344 17.60 -3.86 -5.41
CA GLU A 344 18.61 -2.82 -5.15
C GLU A 344 19.64 -3.27 -4.10
N LEU A 345 19.21 -3.94 -3.02
CA LEU A 345 20.13 -4.53 -2.04
C LEU A 345 21.08 -5.56 -2.66
N MET A 346 20.63 -6.31 -3.66
CA MET A 346 21.49 -7.26 -4.39
C MET A 346 22.42 -6.59 -5.42
N GLN A 347 22.21 -5.32 -5.78
CA GLN A 347 23.19 -4.53 -6.53
C GLN A 347 24.19 -3.78 -5.63
N HIS A 348 23.89 -3.63 -4.34
CA HIS A 348 24.67 -2.84 -3.40
C HIS A 348 25.02 -3.63 -2.11
N PRO A 349 25.99 -4.57 -2.17
CA PRO A 349 26.35 -5.42 -1.02
C PRO A 349 26.81 -4.63 0.22
N GLU A 350 27.46 -3.48 0.03
CA GLU A 350 27.91 -2.59 1.11
C GLU A 350 26.76 -1.89 1.86
N ILE A 351 25.57 -1.90 1.26
CA ILE A 351 24.31 -1.48 1.87
C ILE A 351 23.66 -2.69 2.55
N MET A 352 23.62 -3.84 1.87
CA MET A 352 23.14 -5.12 2.43
C MET A 352 23.84 -5.48 3.76
N GLU A 353 25.16 -5.34 3.85
CA GLU A 353 25.90 -5.67 5.08
C GLU A 353 25.53 -4.75 6.28
N LYS A 354 25.18 -3.49 6.03
CA LYS A 354 24.75 -2.57 7.10
C LYS A 354 23.36 -2.93 7.62
N VAL A 355 22.42 -3.25 6.72
CA VAL A 355 21.10 -3.81 7.07
C VAL A 355 21.26 -5.06 7.92
N LYS A 356 22.10 -6.00 7.45
CA LYS A 356 22.36 -7.27 8.13
C LYS A 356 23.01 -7.08 9.50
N LYS A 357 23.97 -6.17 9.63
CA LYS A 357 24.59 -5.81 10.92
C LYS A 357 23.55 -5.28 11.90
N GLU A 358 22.73 -4.33 11.47
CA GLU A 358 21.74 -3.70 12.33
C GLU A 358 20.66 -4.69 12.82
N LEU A 359 20.20 -5.59 11.93
CA LEU A 359 19.36 -6.72 12.32
C LEU A 359 20.02 -7.58 13.41
N SER A 360 21.33 -7.85 13.31
CA SER A 360 22.06 -8.57 14.35
C SER A 360 22.27 -7.78 15.64
N ASP A 361 22.47 -6.46 15.56
CA ASP A 361 22.64 -5.58 16.74
C ASP A 361 21.32 -5.39 17.51
N VAL A 362 20.16 -5.39 16.82
CA VAL A 362 18.85 -4.99 17.38
C VAL A 362 17.89 -6.15 17.61
N VAL A 363 17.81 -7.12 16.69
CA VAL A 363 16.99 -8.34 16.88
C VAL A 363 17.79 -9.39 17.65
N GLY A 364 19.09 -9.49 17.38
CA GLY A 364 19.97 -10.51 17.96
C GLY A 364 19.98 -11.82 17.16
N VAL A 365 21.15 -12.46 17.09
CA VAL A 365 21.41 -13.62 16.20
C VAL A 365 20.70 -14.92 16.59
N ASN A 366 20.02 -14.98 17.74
CA ASN A 366 19.27 -16.14 18.22
C ASN A 366 17.75 -15.92 18.23
N ASN A 367 17.27 -14.72 17.85
CA ASN A 367 15.86 -14.34 17.93
C ASN A 367 15.22 -14.25 16.53
N THR A 368 13.90 -14.33 16.48
CA THR A 368 13.11 -14.01 15.28
C THR A 368 12.67 -12.55 15.26
N VAL A 369 12.41 -12.03 14.07
CA VAL A 369 11.85 -10.69 13.84
C VAL A 369 10.40 -10.63 14.33
N GLU A 370 10.02 -9.62 15.13
CA GLU A 370 8.71 -9.54 15.84
C GLU A 370 8.21 -8.11 16.02
N GLU A 371 6.90 -7.84 15.87
CA GLU A 371 6.30 -6.50 15.56
C GLU A 371 6.53 -5.40 16.63
N PHE A 372 7.34 -5.65 17.65
CA PHE A 372 7.89 -4.71 18.62
C PHE A 372 9.43 -4.51 18.51
N HIS A 373 10.22 -5.56 18.17
CA HIS A 373 11.64 -5.42 17.77
C HIS A 373 11.68 -4.35 16.73
N LEU A 374 10.80 -4.61 15.75
CA LEU A 374 10.05 -3.80 14.85
C LEU A 374 9.51 -2.45 15.52
N SER A 375 10.37 -1.69 16.26
CA SER A 375 10.37 -0.23 16.57
C SER A 375 11.75 0.55 16.58
N ASN A 376 12.94 -0.02 16.24
CA ASN A 376 14.34 0.54 16.35
C ASN A 376 15.48 0.24 15.23
N LEU A 377 15.24 0.01 13.93
CA LEU A 377 16.25 -0.20 12.84
C LEU A 377 16.22 1.06 12.00
N SER A 378 17.37 1.70 11.85
CA SER A 378 17.55 2.77 10.89
C SER A 378 17.68 2.13 9.52
N TYR A 379 18.79 1.45 9.30
CA TYR A 379 19.40 1.19 8.02
C TYR A 379 18.57 0.32 7.06
N LEU A 380 17.86 -0.71 7.55
CA LEU A 380 16.88 -1.43 6.71
C LEU A 380 15.88 -0.48 6.07
N ASN A 381 15.60 0.62 6.74
CA ASN A 381 14.57 1.54 6.36
C ASN A 381 15.05 2.67 5.42
N ALA A 382 16.27 3.24 5.57
CA ALA A 382 16.78 4.22 4.61
C ALA A 382 16.83 3.63 3.21
N VAL A 383 17.35 2.40 3.15
CA VAL A 383 17.34 1.51 1.99
C VAL A 383 15.99 1.63 1.34
N ILE A 384 14.98 1.28 2.11
CA ILE A 384 13.64 1.08 1.61
C ILE A 384 12.99 2.43 1.22
N LYS A 385 13.30 3.52 1.91
CA LYS A 385 12.88 4.86 1.49
C LYS A 385 13.53 5.36 0.21
N GLU A 386 14.78 5.03 -0.03
CA GLU A 386 15.48 5.29 -1.28
C GLU A 386 14.91 4.43 -2.42
N ILE A 387 14.46 3.18 -2.15
CA ILE A 387 13.72 2.35 -3.12
C ILE A 387 12.55 3.13 -3.69
N PHE A 388 11.79 3.86 -2.88
CA PHE A 388 10.58 4.52 -3.38
C PHE A 388 10.86 5.84 -4.08
N ARG A 389 12.00 6.47 -3.76
CA ARG A 389 12.47 7.64 -4.51
C ARG A 389 12.78 7.27 -5.96
N LEU A 390 13.33 6.08 -6.18
CA LEU A 390 13.73 5.55 -7.49
C LEU A 390 12.57 4.80 -8.17
N HIS A 391 11.96 3.88 -7.43
CA HIS A 391 10.90 2.95 -7.82
C HIS A 391 9.59 3.29 -7.08
N PRO A 392 8.87 4.35 -7.48
CA PRO A 392 7.53 4.60 -6.96
C PRO A 392 6.51 3.67 -7.64
N ALA A 393 5.98 2.67 -6.92
CA ALA A 393 5.17 1.59 -7.53
C ALA A 393 3.83 2.05 -8.17
N LEU A 394 3.42 3.31 -8.04
CA LEU A 394 2.36 3.93 -8.86
C LEU A 394 2.88 5.31 -9.27
N PRO A 395 3.74 5.39 -10.30
CA PRO A 395 4.67 6.50 -10.45
C PRO A 395 3.98 7.83 -10.76
N LEU A 396 2.71 7.85 -11.20
CA LEU A 396 2.06 9.00 -11.84
C LEU A 396 1.57 10.12 -10.88
N LEU A 397 2.16 10.32 -9.69
CA LEU A 397 1.74 11.39 -8.78
C LEU A 397 2.77 12.37 -8.08
N VAL A 398 3.99 12.80 -8.46
CA VAL A 398 5.14 12.44 -9.33
C VAL A 398 6.37 13.23 -8.80
N PRO A 399 7.50 12.61 -8.43
CA PRO A 399 8.65 13.36 -7.88
C PRO A 399 9.45 14.12 -8.93
N ARG A 400 10.19 15.15 -8.50
CA ARG A 400 11.26 15.83 -9.26
C ARG A 400 12.32 16.43 -8.33
N CYS A 401 13.48 16.72 -8.92
CA CYS A 401 14.60 17.47 -8.36
C CYS A 401 15.08 18.49 -9.42
N PRO A 402 15.54 19.71 -9.07
CA PRO A 402 16.00 20.70 -10.06
C PRO A 402 17.34 20.32 -10.71
N ALA A 403 17.41 20.40 -12.05
CA ALA A 403 18.57 19.99 -12.85
C ALA A 403 19.75 20.99 -12.84
N ARG A 404 19.52 22.23 -12.42
CA ARG A 404 20.51 23.31 -12.25
C ARG A 404 20.08 24.24 -11.13
N SER A 405 21.01 25.02 -10.59
CA SER A 405 20.69 26.05 -9.59
C SER A 405 19.80 27.14 -10.20
N VAL A 406 18.85 27.66 -9.44
CA VAL A 406 17.87 28.68 -9.86
C VAL A 406 17.64 29.69 -8.73
N HIS A 407 17.59 30.97 -9.06
CA HIS A 407 17.13 32.00 -8.13
C HIS A 407 15.62 32.25 -8.29
N LEU A 408 14.87 32.24 -7.20
CA LEU A 408 13.43 32.50 -7.15
C LEU A 408 13.10 33.32 -5.91
N ASN A 409 12.37 34.43 -6.07
CA ASN A 409 11.92 35.33 -5.01
C ASN A 409 13.01 35.70 -3.97
N GLY A 410 14.23 35.96 -4.44
CA GLY A 410 15.38 36.34 -3.60
C GLY A 410 16.23 35.18 -3.07
N TYR A 411 15.79 33.93 -3.21
CA TYR A 411 16.50 32.75 -2.68
C TYR A 411 17.17 31.93 -3.79
N THR A 412 18.33 31.35 -3.46
CA THR A 412 19.12 30.48 -4.36
C THR A 412 18.81 29.01 -4.06
N ILE A 413 18.14 28.32 -4.99
CA ILE A 413 17.94 26.87 -4.93
C ILE A 413 19.14 26.19 -5.63
N PRO A 414 19.96 25.38 -4.94
CA PRO A 414 21.13 24.74 -5.54
C PRO A 414 20.80 23.48 -6.37
N LYS A 415 21.67 23.16 -7.33
CA LYS A 415 21.64 21.90 -8.10
C LYS A 415 21.87 20.68 -7.18
N GLY A 416 20.97 19.69 -7.22
CA GLY A 416 21.12 18.45 -6.47
C GLY A 416 22.23 17.53 -6.99
N LYS A 417 22.85 16.75 -6.09
CA LYS A 417 23.72 15.60 -6.44
C LYS A 417 22.88 14.40 -6.89
N ASN A 418 23.46 13.60 -7.79
CA ASN A 418 22.84 12.54 -8.61
C ASN A 418 21.48 11.98 -8.12
N PRO A 419 20.38 12.16 -8.89
CA PRO A 419 19.04 11.68 -8.52
C PRO A 419 18.74 10.23 -8.95
N LEU A 420 19.63 9.54 -9.66
CA LEU A 420 19.44 8.12 -10.02
C LEU A 420 20.28 7.16 -9.17
N GLU A 421 21.18 7.70 -8.36
CA GLU A 421 22.00 6.98 -7.38
C GLU A 421 21.13 6.43 -6.24
N PHE A 422 21.23 5.14 -5.92
CA PHE A 422 20.65 4.54 -4.72
C PHE A 422 21.63 4.74 -3.55
N ARG A 423 21.33 5.68 -2.64
CA ARG A 423 22.15 5.96 -1.46
C ARG A 423 21.31 6.05 -0.18
N PRO A 424 21.25 5.02 0.65
CA PRO A 424 20.61 5.01 1.96
C PRO A 424 21.30 5.90 3.01
N GLU A 425 22.55 6.33 2.83
CA GLU A 425 23.14 7.41 3.64
C GLU A 425 22.59 8.78 3.26
N ARG A 426 22.02 8.89 2.06
CA ARG A 426 21.07 9.97 1.75
C ARG A 426 19.86 9.84 2.66
N PHE A 427 19.60 8.80 3.42
CA PHE A 427 18.55 8.79 4.44
C PHE A 427 19.09 8.88 5.87
N LEU A 428 20.41 9.09 6.13
CA LEU A 428 21.00 9.25 7.49
C LEU A 428 21.39 10.65 8.05
N ASN A 429 21.74 11.70 7.27
CA ASN A 429 22.40 12.94 7.79
C ASN A 429 21.87 14.30 7.22
N ASP A 430 21.24 15.25 7.97
CA ASP A 430 20.15 16.08 7.34
C ASP A 430 19.84 17.63 7.51
N PRO A 431 19.45 18.43 6.43
CA PRO A 431 19.10 19.88 6.48
C PRO A 431 17.63 20.50 6.36
N ASP A 432 16.60 20.09 5.54
CA ASP A 432 15.14 20.54 5.63
C ASP A 432 13.71 19.69 5.65
N ASN A 433 13.18 18.40 5.87
CA ASN A 433 13.28 16.87 6.15
C ASN A 433 12.28 16.02 5.30
N SER A 434 12.38 14.66 5.24
CA SER A 434 11.46 13.70 4.59
C SER A 434 10.79 12.55 5.39
N ASN A 435 9.52 12.15 5.13
CA ASN A 435 8.56 11.38 6.00
C ASN A 435 7.53 10.41 5.21
N HIS A 436 6.55 9.75 5.90
CA HIS A 436 5.29 9.03 5.46
C HIS A 436 3.80 8.87 6.21
N TYR A 437 2.76 9.41 7.02
CA TYR A 437 1.89 10.55 7.68
C TYR A 437 1.27 11.84 6.95
N GLY A 438 1.88 13.05 6.93
CA GLY A 438 1.33 14.39 6.54
C GLY A 438 1.85 15.27 5.36
N ASN A 439 2.61 16.35 5.56
CA ASN A 439 2.62 17.59 4.68
C ASN A 439 3.92 18.06 3.87
N ASP A 440 4.13 17.75 2.54
CA ASP A 440 5.31 17.88 1.53
C ASP A 440 4.75 17.93 0.09
N PHE A 441 5.51 18.44 -0.89
CA PHE A 441 5.37 18.10 -2.30
C PHE A 441 6.66 17.98 -3.15
N ARG A 442 7.88 17.98 -2.59
CA ARG A 442 9.04 17.38 -3.29
C ARG A 442 8.78 15.88 -3.56
N PHE A 443 7.91 15.32 -2.72
CA PHE A 443 7.86 13.95 -2.27
C PHE A 443 6.39 13.69 -1.65
N MET A 444 5.89 12.42 -1.55
CA MET A 444 4.56 11.74 -1.23
C MET A 444 4.31 10.14 -1.31
N PRO A 445 4.87 9.22 -2.19
CA PRO A 445 4.27 9.35 -4.22
C PRO A 445 2.72 9.15 -4.16
N PHE A 446 2.21 8.71 -2.98
CA PHE A 446 0.96 7.99 -2.66
C PHE A 446 -0.32 8.85 -2.61
N GLY A 447 -0.39 9.83 -3.50
CA GLY A 447 -1.45 10.82 -3.47
C GLY A 447 -1.25 11.87 -2.39
N SER A 448 -2.22 12.78 -2.32
CA SER A 448 -2.29 13.88 -1.38
C SER A 448 -3.72 14.40 -1.25
N GLY A 449 -4.01 15.22 -0.23
CA GLY A 449 -5.34 15.76 0.05
C GLY A 449 -6.37 14.68 0.38
N ARG A 450 -7.64 14.92 0.03
CA ARG A 450 -8.72 13.93 0.23
C ARG A 450 -8.49 12.64 -0.57
N ARG A 451 -7.79 12.72 -1.71
CA ARG A 451 -7.25 11.58 -2.45
C ARG A 451 -5.79 11.25 -2.09
N LYS A 452 -5.44 11.38 -0.79
CA LYS A 452 -4.73 10.27 -0.18
C LYS A 452 -5.52 9.02 -0.56
N CYS A 453 -4.79 7.99 -0.85
CA CYS A 453 -5.17 6.67 -0.41
C CYS A 453 -6.06 6.57 0.88
N PRO A 454 -6.82 5.48 1.07
CA PRO A 454 -7.14 4.92 2.38
C PRO A 454 -6.04 3.95 2.81
N GLY A 455 -5.94 2.74 2.24
CA GLY A 455 -4.86 1.72 2.20
C GLY A 455 -3.59 1.64 3.05
N ILE A 456 -3.37 2.52 4.03
CA ILE A 456 -2.05 2.67 4.61
C ILE A 456 -1.77 1.51 5.60
N PRO A 457 -2.09 1.55 6.92
CA PRO A 457 -1.52 0.68 7.96
C PRO A 457 -1.09 -0.75 7.66
N LEU A 458 -1.89 -1.50 6.91
CA LEU A 458 -1.51 -2.81 6.38
C LEU A 458 -0.10 -2.83 5.78
N GLY A 459 0.08 -2.01 4.74
CA GLY A 459 1.14 -2.24 3.78
C GLY A 459 2.51 -1.88 4.31
N GLU A 460 2.62 -0.87 5.21
CA GLU A 460 3.89 -0.55 5.88
C GLU A 460 4.27 -1.88 6.42
N LYS A 461 3.41 -2.31 7.31
CA LYS A 461 3.97 -2.99 8.41
C LYS A 461 4.32 -4.41 7.94
N LEU A 462 3.48 -4.95 7.07
CA LEU A 462 3.75 -6.08 6.21
C LEU A 462 5.09 -6.02 5.42
N LEU A 463 5.50 -4.89 4.82
CA LEU A 463 6.68 -4.78 3.95
C LEU A 463 8.00 -5.20 4.61
N PHE A 464 8.60 -4.40 5.49
CA PHE A 464 9.80 -4.84 6.22
C PHE A 464 9.56 -5.68 7.47
N PHE A 465 8.34 -6.14 7.76
CA PHE A 465 8.27 -7.44 8.47
C PHE A 465 8.65 -8.58 7.53
N ILE A 466 8.17 -8.58 6.29
CA ILE A 466 8.63 -9.52 5.27
C ILE A 466 10.14 -9.34 5.00
N LEU A 467 10.61 -8.13 4.62
CA LEU A 467 12.02 -7.91 4.29
C LEU A 467 12.96 -8.15 5.46
N ALA A 468 12.67 -7.67 6.67
CA ALA A 468 13.54 -7.97 7.80
C ALA A 468 13.60 -9.46 8.10
N SER A 469 12.46 -10.16 8.06
CA SER A 469 12.46 -11.60 8.31
C SER A 469 13.27 -12.35 7.25
N LEU A 470 13.18 -11.95 5.98
CA LEU A 470 14.01 -12.48 4.89
C LEU A 470 15.51 -12.19 5.11
N LEU A 471 15.88 -10.96 5.48
CA LEU A 471 17.26 -10.46 5.59
C LEU A 471 17.95 -10.82 6.92
N HIS A 472 17.17 -11.16 7.95
CA HIS A 472 17.65 -11.70 9.22
C HIS A 472 17.85 -13.21 9.13
N SER A 473 16.88 -13.93 8.57
CA SER A 473 16.88 -15.39 8.50
C SER A 473 17.86 -15.96 7.47
N PHE A 474 18.08 -15.26 6.35
CA PHE A 474 18.81 -15.79 5.20
C PHE A 474 19.85 -14.83 4.64
N GLU A 475 20.98 -15.40 4.23
CA GLU A 475 21.88 -14.82 3.24
C GLU A 475 21.32 -15.12 1.84
N TRP A 476 21.38 -14.13 0.95
CA TRP A 476 20.79 -14.18 -0.38
C TRP A 476 21.85 -14.03 -1.46
N ARG A 477 21.74 -14.83 -2.52
CA ARG A 477 22.63 -14.77 -3.69
C ARG A 477 21.87 -14.90 -5.00
N LEU A 478 22.38 -14.27 -6.05
CA LEU A 478 21.91 -14.48 -7.42
C LEU A 478 22.32 -15.87 -7.94
N PRO A 479 21.54 -16.49 -8.83
CA PRO A 479 21.99 -17.64 -9.62
C PRO A 479 23.22 -17.27 -10.46
N HIS A 480 24.11 -18.25 -10.73
CA HIS A 480 25.35 -18.00 -11.46
C HIS A 480 25.10 -17.42 -12.86
N GLY A 481 25.85 -16.35 -13.19
CA GLY A 481 25.78 -15.68 -14.50
C GLY A 481 24.61 -14.72 -14.69
N ILE A 482 23.71 -14.57 -13.72
CA ILE A 482 22.57 -13.64 -13.82
C ILE A 482 22.99 -12.21 -13.48
N VAL A 483 22.68 -11.28 -14.38
CA VAL A 483 22.73 -9.83 -14.14
C VAL A 483 21.29 -9.32 -13.96
N LEU A 484 21.07 -8.48 -12.95
CA LEU A 484 19.75 -7.94 -12.63
C LEU A 484 19.32 -6.84 -13.61
N ASP A 485 18.21 -7.07 -14.33
CA ASP A 485 17.49 -5.98 -15.00
C ASP A 485 16.79 -5.08 -13.96
N MET A 486 16.98 -3.78 -14.08
CA MET A 486 16.34 -2.75 -13.23
C MET A 486 15.31 -1.93 -14.01
N SER A 487 14.88 -2.40 -15.17
CA SER A 487 13.76 -1.82 -15.90
C SER A 487 12.41 -2.18 -15.27
N GLY A 488 11.50 -1.20 -15.28
CA GLY A 488 10.13 -1.36 -14.80
C GLY A 488 9.13 -1.66 -15.92
N LYS A 489 7.96 -2.14 -15.51
CA LYS A 489 6.81 -2.41 -16.39
C LYS A 489 5.59 -1.63 -15.93
N PHE A 490 5.14 -0.69 -16.75
CA PHE A 490 3.95 0.11 -16.46
C PHE A 490 2.65 -0.69 -16.54
N GLY A 491 1.73 -0.39 -15.62
CA GLY A 491 0.37 -0.92 -15.54
C GLY A 491 -0.47 0.00 -14.64
N ILE A 492 -1.27 -0.57 -13.73
CA ILE A 492 -1.58 0.16 -12.49
C ILE A 492 -0.27 0.21 -11.69
N VAL A 493 0.12 -0.91 -11.06
CA VAL A 493 1.38 -1.04 -10.33
C VAL A 493 2.59 -1.15 -11.28
N MET A 494 3.65 -0.40 -10.98
CA MET A 494 4.96 -0.40 -11.65
C MET A 494 5.82 -1.55 -11.10
N LYS A 495 5.59 -2.74 -11.65
CA LYS A 495 6.33 -3.96 -11.29
C LYS A 495 7.74 -3.94 -11.90
N LYS A 496 8.64 -4.81 -11.43
CA LYS A 496 9.84 -5.14 -12.22
C LYS A 496 9.39 -5.71 -13.58
N LYS A 497 10.19 -5.49 -14.62
CA LYS A 497 9.92 -6.10 -15.94
C LYS A 497 10.17 -7.60 -15.92
N GLU A 498 11.34 -8.00 -15.42
CA GLU A 498 11.73 -9.38 -15.18
C GLU A 498 11.76 -9.65 -13.66
N PRO A 499 11.16 -10.75 -13.17
CA PRO A 499 11.06 -11.04 -11.74
C PRO A 499 12.41 -11.41 -11.13
N ILE A 500 12.62 -11.08 -9.85
CA ILE A 500 13.88 -11.41 -9.17
C ILE A 500 13.87 -12.82 -8.57
N LEU A 501 14.77 -13.66 -9.09
CA LEU A 501 15.05 -15.00 -8.59
C LEU A 501 16.29 -14.96 -7.67
N LEU A 502 16.12 -15.25 -6.38
CA LEU A 502 17.24 -15.32 -5.41
C LEU A 502 17.33 -16.70 -4.77
N ILE A 503 18.54 -17.12 -4.41
CA ILE A 503 18.79 -18.36 -3.69
C ILE A 503 19.06 -18.03 -2.22
N PRO A 504 18.24 -18.54 -1.26
CA PRO A 504 18.49 -18.38 0.16
C PRO A 504 19.45 -19.44 0.71
N THR A 505 20.21 -19.06 1.73
CA THR A 505 20.96 -19.95 2.65
C THR A 505 20.78 -19.43 4.07
N PRO A 506 20.54 -20.28 5.10
CA PRO A 506 20.33 -19.82 6.47
C PRO A 506 21.51 -18.99 7.00
N ARG A 507 21.19 -17.86 7.61
CA ARG A 507 22.16 -16.88 8.13
C ARG A 507 22.55 -17.10 9.59
N LEU A 508 21.65 -17.74 10.35
CA LEU A 508 21.74 -17.91 11.80
C LEU A 508 21.87 -19.40 12.12
N THR A 509 22.84 -19.79 12.95
CA THR A 509 23.26 -21.20 13.11
C THR A 509 22.60 -21.96 14.26
N ASN A 510 21.70 -21.34 15.03
CA ASN A 510 21.03 -21.94 16.19
C ASN A 510 19.49 -22.00 16.04
N LEU A 511 19.02 -22.61 14.94
CA LEU A 511 17.70 -23.26 14.93
C LEU A 511 17.92 -24.75 15.21
N ASP A 512 17.83 -25.11 16.49
CA ASP A 512 18.19 -26.44 16.96
C ASP A 512 17.25 -27.53 16.41
N ALA A 513 17.82 -28.63 15.94
CA ALA A 513 17.19 -29.49 14.94
C ALA A 513 16.19 -30.51 15.52
N ASN A 514 15.06 -30.02 16.05
CA ASN A 514 13.97 -30.86 16.56
C ASN A 514 13.00 -31.33 15.45
N CYS A 515 13.54 -31.98 14.42
CA CYS A 515 12.77 -32.82 13.50
C CYS A 515 13.40 -34.22 13.47
N ASN A 516 12.76 -35.17 14.16
CA ASN A 516 13.35 -36.47 14.43
C ASN A 516 13.25 -37.44 13.22
N LYS A 517 14.16 -38.41 13.17
CA LYS A 517 14.44 -39.26 12.00
C LYS A 517 13.25 -40.09 11.50
N MET A 518 12.99 -40.04 10.19
CA MET A 518 12.55 -41.14 9.31
C MET A 518 12.70 -40.66 7.85
N LEU A 519 13.15 -41.43 6.86
CA LEU A 519 13.44 -42.88 6.72
C LEU A 519 14.84 -43.12 6.10
N GLN A 520 15.30 -44.38 6.08
CA GLN A 520 16.67 -44.76 5.72
C GLN A 520 16.74 -45.76 4.54
N THR A 521 17.66 -45.51 3.59
CA THR A 521 18.28 -46.44 2.60
C THR A 521 17.46 -47.43 1.78
N ALA A 522 17.49 -47.24 0.45
CA ALA A 522 17.61 -48.28 -0.60
C ALA A 522 18.02 -47.58 -1.93
N CYS A 523 18.73 -48.15 -2.91
CA CYS A 523 19.74 -49.22 -2.92
C CYS A 523 20.64 -49.05 -4.17
N ILE A 524 21.66 -49.89 -4.32
CA ILE A 524 22.83 -49.66 -5.21
C ILE A 524 22.55 -49.92 -6.71
N SER A 525 23.22 -49.16 -7.58
CA SER A 525 23.56 -49.42 -9.00
C SER A 525 22.45 -49.59 -10.06
N PHE A 526 22.64 -48.89 -11.20
CA PHE A 526 23.00 -49.55 -12.47
C PHE A 526 23.79 -48.59 -13.38
N SER A 527 24.59 -49.15 -14.29
CA SER A 527 25.31 -48.41 -15.33
C SER A 527 25.45 -49.30 -16.56
N TRP A 528 25.06 -48.80 -17.75
CA TRP A 528 25.75 -49.03 -19.03
C TRP A 528 25.07 -48.33 -20.22
N LEU A 529 25.90 -47.67 -21.06
CA LEU A 529 25.75 -47.41 -22.51
C LEU A 529 24.45 -46.71 -23.04
N LEU A 530 24.45 -46.05 -24.21
CA LEU A 530 25.40 -46.04 -25.34
C LEU A 530 25.94 -44.64 -25.67
N ASN A 531 27.14 -44.62 -26.27
CA ASN A 531 27.76 -43.47 -26.94
C ASN A 531 27.96 -43.80 -28.43
N VAL A 532 27.04 -43.35 -29.29
CA VAL A 532 27.16 -43.25 -30.76
C VAL A 532 26.22 -42.11 -31.19
N GLY A 533 26.55 -41.19 -32.10
CA GLY A 533 27.79 -40.98 -32.87
C GLY A 533 27.76 -39.62 -33.58
N ASN A 534 28.77 -39.32 -34.39
CA ASN A 534 29.02 -37.97 -34.92
C ASN A 534 28.95 -37.93 -36.47
N GLN A 535 28.05 -37.11 -37.07
CA GLN A 535 28.34 -36.28 -38.26
C GLN A 535 27.16 -35.43 -38.81
N LYS A 536 27.53 -34.25 -39.34
CA LYS A 536 27.01 -33.53 -40.54
C LYS A 536 25.67 -32.75 -40.54
N ASP A 537 25.83 -31.47 -40.90
CA ASP A 537 25.20 -30.73 -42.02
C ASP A 537 23.66 -30.68 -42.18
N GLY A 538 23.10 -29.51 -41.86
CA GLY A 538 22.35 -28.74 -42.87
C GLY A 538 20.82 -28.56 -42.75
N LEU A 539 20.40 -27.34 -43.12
CA LEU A 539 19.07 -26.91 -43.63
C LEU A 539 17.89 -26.67 -42.65
N PHE A 540 17.33 -25.46 -42.76
CA PHE A 540 16.07 -24.98 -42.15
C PHE A 540 14.84 -25.32 -43.03
N PRO A 541 13.61 -25.28 -42.49
CA PRO A 541 12.73 -24.10 -42.70
C PRO A 541 12.07 -23.61 -41.39
N ALA A 542 12.07 -22.32 -41.02
CA ALA A 542 11.57 -21.13 -41.72
C ALA A 542 10.06 -20.79 -41.51
N SER A 543 9.54 -20.98 -40.29
CA SER A 543 8.19 -20.53 -39.89
C SER A 543 8.12 -19.56 -38.69
N PHE A 544 9.17 -19.49 -37.85
CA PHE A 544 9.09 -18.81 -36.54
C PHE A 544 9.33 -17.29 -36.57
N SER A 545 10.10 -16.79 -37.55
CA SER A 545 10.63 -15.42 -37.54
C SER A 545 9.62 -14.30 -37.82
N PHE A 546 8.41 -14.62 -38.28
CA PHE A 546 7.43 -13.62 -38.72
C PHE A 546 6.52 -13.09 -37.59
N LEU A 547 6.28 -13.88 -36.54
CA LEU A 547 5.39 -13.52 -35.43
C LEU A 547 6.03 -12.53 -34.43
N VAL A 548 7.33 -12.66 -34.18
CA VAL A 548 8.05 -11.85 -33.17
C VAL A 548 8.07 -10.37 -33.55
N ALA A 549 8.11 -10.05 -34.84
CA ALA A 549 8.18 -8.67 -35.35
C ALA A 549 6.91 -7.84 -35.07
N ILE A 550 5.73 -8.47 -34.99
CA ILE A 550 4.44 -7.75 -34.87
C ILE A 550 4.17 -7.31 -33.43
N LEU A 551 4.54 -8.12 -32.43
CA LEU A 551 4.32 -7.80 -31.02
C LEU A 551 5.19 -6.63 -30.54
N GLY A 552 6.43 -6.53 -31.00
CA GLY A 552 7.36 -5.46 -30.60
C GLY A 552 6.91 -4.05 -31.00
N ILE A 553 6.09 -3.92 -32.06
CA ILE A 553 5.62 -2.62 -32.56
C ILE A 553 4.43 -2.09 -31.73
N SER A 554 3.61 -2.99 -31.16
CA SER A 554 2.48 -2.59 -30.30
C SER A 554 2.94 -2.12 -28.92
N LEU A 555 4.02 -2.73 -28.40
CA LEU A 555 4.79 -2.26 -27.25
C LEU A 555 5.64 -1.00 -27.56
N LEU A 556 5.31 -0.30 -28.64
CA LEU A 556 5.79 1.05 -28.93
C LEU A 556 4.64 2.07 -29.12
N TYR A 557 3.45 1.83 -28.52
CA TYR A 557 2.24 2.66 -28.69
C TYR A 557 1.42 3.06 -27.40
N SER A 558 1.95 3.01 -26.16
CA SER A 558 1.40 3.63 -24.92
C SER A 558 2.35 4.33 -23.87
N PHE A 559 3.66 4.62 -24.04
CA PHE A 559 4.66 5.23 -23.07
C PHE A 559 4.63 6.78 -22.97
N TRP A 560 4.07 7.56 -23.91
CA TRP A 560 3.93 9.04 -23.80
C TRP A 560 2.46 9.48 -23.51
N LYS A 561 1.61 8.58 -23.02
CA LYS A 561 0.13 8.72 -22.89
C LYS A 561 -0.38 9.67 -21.76
N ALA A 562 0.44 10.53 -21.15
CA ALA A 562 0.08 11.40 -20.00
C ALA A 562 1.16 12.49 -19.62
N ARG A 563 1.76 12.46 -18.40
CA ARG A 563 1.98 13.59 -17.44
C ARG A 563 2.71 14.90 -17.82
N LYS A 564 2.64 15.82 -16.81
CA LYS A 564 2.79 17.30 -16.63
C LYS A 564 3.12 17.58 -15.11
N PRO A 565 3.05 18.79 -14.48
CA PRO A 565 3.80 19.26 -13.25
C PRO A 565 3.03 19.76 -11.93
N MET A 566 3.71 19.97 -10.75
CA MET A 566 3.17 20.07 -9.32
C MET A 566 4.00 20.95 -8.29
N ALA A 567 3.97 20.88 -6.92
CA ALA A 567 4.39 21.93 -5.89
C ALA A 567 5.48 21.64 -4.81
N PRO A 568 5.72 22.54 -3.81
CA PRO A 568 6.41 22.28 -2.54
C PRO A 568 5.57 22.53 -1.24
N LEU A 569 5.60 21.55 -0.35
CA LEU A 569 5.47 21.63 1.13
C LEU A 569 6.87 21.13 1.67
N PRO A 570 7.16 20.96 2.98
CA PRO A 570 8.48 20.42 3.44
C PRO A 570 8.68 18.92 3.16
N PRO A 571 9.89 18.43 2.77
CA PRO A 571 10.17 17.19 2.02
C PRO A 571 9.56 15.85 2.55
N GLY A 572 9.56 14.73 1.80
CA GLY A 572 9.04 13.42 2.30
C GLY A 572 8.50 12.33 1.35
N PRO A 573 9.17 11.16 1.14
CA PRO A 573 8.94 10.12 0.12
C PRO A 573 7.75 10.23 -0.85
N ARG A 574 7.88 10.38 -2.21
CA ARG A 574 6.83 10.33 -3.36
C ARG A 574 6.43 8.80 -3.78
N GLY A 575 4.73 7.34 -3.39
CA GLY A 575 4.15 5.99 -3.85
C GLY A 575 2.75 5.96 -4.46
N LEU A 576 1.94 5.16 -3.81
CA LEU A 576 0.78 4.41 -4.28
C LEU A 576 -0.56 5.11 -3.96
N PRO A 577 -1.24 5.75 -4.92
CA PRO A 577 -2.69 5.84 -4.91
C PRO A 577 -3.34 4.60 -4.30
N ILE A 578 -4.37 4.84 -3.50
CA ILE A 578 -5.06 3.83 -2.70
C ILE A 578 -4.25 3.16 -1.58
N LEU A 579 -2.90 3.16 -1.51
CA LEU A 579 -2.18 2.60 -0.34
C LEU A 579 -1.16 3.45 0.44
N GLY A 580 -0.97 4.71 0.10
CA GLY A 580 -0.56 5.72 1.09
C GLY A 580 0.87 5.91 1.63
N TYR A 581 1.61 4.84 1.97
CA TYR A 581 2.86 4.80 2.75
C TYR A 581 2.74 4.71 4.27
N LEU A 582 2.52 3.64 4.98
CA LEU A 582 1.95 2.35 4.72
C LEU A 582 2.99 1.57 3.86
N PRO A 583 2.63 0.79 2.79
CA PRO A 583 3.34 -0.21 1.93
C PRO A 583 4.83 -0.56 2.00
N PHE A 584 5.61 0.07 2.87
CA PHE A 584 6.84 0.78 2.56
C PHE A 584 7.67 1.14 3.80
N LEU A 585 7.13 1.24 5.02
CA LEU A 585 7.92 0.86 6.21
C LEU A 585 7.45 -0.45 6.74
N GLY A 586 8.24 -1.49 6.87
CA GLY A 586 7.86 -2.60 7.75
C GLY A 586 7.36 -2.17 9.12
N PHE A 587 6.82 -3.16 9.84
CA PHE A 587 6.85 -3.07 11.27
C PHE A 587 8.32 -2.71 11.65
N ASP A 588 9.35 -3.07 10.86
CA ASP A 588 10.78 -2.91 11.21
C ASP A 588 11.30 -1.50 11.37
N ASN A 589 10.96 -1.07 12.56
CA ASN A 589 11.96 -0.73 13.54
C ASN A 589 11.98 0.84 13.56
N LEU A 590 10.73 1.31 13.75
CA LEU A 590 10.08 2.59 13.47
C LEU A 590 10.70 3.90 13.98
N HIS A 591 11.43 3.94 15.09
CA HIS A 591 12.02 5.18 15.58
C HIS A 591 13.32 5.52 14.85
N LEU A 592 14.24 4.55 14.74
CA LEU A 592 15.46 4.74 13.93
C LEU A 592 15.09 4.85 12.45
N VAL A 593 14.00 4.21 12.02
CA VAL A 593 13.30 4.46 10.76
C VAL A 593 12.98 5.95 10.51
N PHE A 594 12.57 6.69 11.54
CA PHE A 594 12.25 8.13 11.44
C PHE A 594 13.52 9.00 11.58
N THR A 595 14.52 8.53 12.32
CA THR A 595 15.89 9.07 12.23
C THR A 595 16.42 8.93 10.80
N GLU A 596 16.22 7.77 10.17
CA GLU A 596 16.57 7.52 8.77
C GLU A 596 15.50 7.98 7.78
N LEU A 597 15.23 9.28 7.94
CA LEU A 597 14.33 10.12 7.20
C LEU A 597 14.75 11.57 7.42
N GLY A 598 15.12 11.86 8.67
CA GLY A 598 16.19 12.77 9.02
C GLY A 598 17.56 12.34 8.50
N GLY A 599 17.68 12.12 7.18
CA GLY A 599 18.98 12.15 6.53
C GLY A 599 19.18 12.53 5.05
N VAL A 600 18.13 12.98 4.36
CA VAL A 600 18.03 13.21 2.90
C VAL A 600 17.71 14.62 2.44
N TYR A 601 16.98 15.27 3.32
CA TYR A 601 15.94 16.22 3.05
C TYR A 601 15.83 17.21 4.23
N GLY A 602 16.24 16.94 5.51
CA GLY A 602 16.24 17.72 6.81
C GLY A 602 15.85 17.36 8.27
N PRO A 603 15.33 18.37 9.04
CA PRO A 603 14.54 18.21 10.29
C PRO A 603 12.98 18.46 10.39
N ILE A 604 12.20 18.94 9.38
CA ILE A 604 10.70 18.90 9.36
C ILE A 604 10.13 18.27 8.08
N TYR A 605 9.20 17.30 8.19
CA TYR A 605 8.92 16.35 7.11
C TYR A 605 7.43 16.16 6.74
N LYS A 606 7.08 15.64 5.54
CA LYS A 606 5.77 15.03 5.20
C LYS A 606 5.69 13.56 5.07
N LEU A 607 4.67 13.07 5.73
CA LEU A 607 4.35 11.67 5.79
C LEU A 607 3.05 11.50 4.82
N TRP A 608 2.46 10.34 4.38
CA TRP A 608 1.00 10.05 4.13
C TRP A 608 0.54 8.76 4.91
N LEU A 609 -0.11 8.78 6.12
CA LEU A 609 -0.61 7.57 6.87
C LEU A 609 -2.13 7.63 7.02
N GLY A 610 -2.81 6.51 6.76
CA GLY A 610 -4.26 6.42 6.67
C GLY A 610 -4.88 7.39 5.68
N ASN A 611 -6.06 7.85 5.98
CA ASN A 611 -6.58 9.06 5.35
C ASN A 611 -5.95 10.31 6.02
N LYS A 612 -5.05 10.12 7.00
CA LYS A 612 -4.57 11.06 8.02
C LYS A 612 -3.22 11.69 7.70
N LEU A 613 -2.95 12.87 8.25
CA LEU A 613 -2.16 13.92 7.58
C LEU A 613 -1.07 14.54 8.50
N THR A 614 -0.24 13.71 9.14
CA THR A 614 0.70 14.15 10.22
C THR A 614 2.14 14.48 9.80
N VAL A 615 2.61 15.67 10.13
CA VAL A 615 4.05 15.98 10.06
C VAL A 615 4.82 15.05 11.03
N VAL A 616 6.10 14.72 10.79
CA VAL A 616 7.06 14.45 11.89
C VAL A 616 8.24 15.42 11.72
N ILE A 617 9.09 15.43 12.72
CA ILE A 617 10.01 16.50 13.07
C ILE A 617 11.15 15.88 13.88
N SER A 618 12.41 16.25 13.59
CA SER A 618 13.60 15.63 14.22
C SER A 618 14.67 16.61 14.66
N SER A 619 14.66 17.89 14.23
CA SER A 619 15.48 18.90 14.92
C SER A 619 14.86 19.20 16.27
N PRO A 620 15.67 19.32 17.34
CA PRO A 620 15.24 19.92 18.60
C PRO A 620 14.52 21.28 18.43
N SER A 621 14.83 22.07 17.39
CA SER A 621 14.14 23.34 17.11
C SER A 621 12.71 23.16 16.60
N LEU A 622 12.47 22.23 15.68
CA LEU A 622 11.16 22.00 15.06
C LEU A 622 10.27 21.09 15.91
N VAL A 623 10.88 20.19 16.69
CA VAL A 623 10.20 19.49 17.77
C VAL A 623 9.75 20.47 18.85
N LYS A 624 10.60 21.42 19.27
CA LYS A 624 10.21 22.52 20.16
C LYS A 624 9.08 23.39 19.56
N GLU A 625 9.16 23.71 18.27
CA GLU A 625 8.13 24.54 17.60
C GLU A 625 6.76 23.86 17.63
N VAL A 626 6.66 22.58 17.27
CA VAL A 626 5.40 21.82 17.28
C VAL A 626 4.92 21.46 18.69
N VAL A 627 5.82 21.11 19.61
CA VAL A 627 5.47 20.52 20.94
C VAL A 627 5.49 21.57 22.08
N ARG A 628 5.91 22.81 21.81
CA ARG A 628 5.87 23.93 22.77
C ARG A 628 5.22 25.19 22.21
N ASP A 629 5.51 25.55 20.96
CA ASP A 629 5.09 26.84 20.39
C ASP A 629 3.76 26.74 19.61
N HIS A 630 3.37 25.51 19.22
CA HIS A 630 2.07 25.14 18.63
C HIS A 630 1.42 23.94 19.35
N ASP A 631 1.76 23.70 20.62
CA ASP A 631 1.39 22.50 21.38
C ASP A 631 -0.13 22.17 21.32
N ILE A 632 -1.00 23.16 21.56
CA ILE A 632 -2.47 23.03 21.54
C ILE A 632 -3.01 22.59 20.16
N ALA A 633 -2.29 22.87 19.07
CA ALA A 633 -2.69 22.47 17.72
C ALA A 633 -2.31 21.01 17.38
N PHE A 634 -1.45 20.38 18.19
CA PHE A 634 -0.94 19.01 18.01
C PHE A 634 -1.10 18.14 19.26
N SER A 635 -1.81 18.62 20.29
CA SER A 635 -2.05 17.91 21.56
C SER A 635 -3.21 16.90 21.49
N GLU A 636 -4.05 16.98 20.45
CA GLU A 636 -5.03 15.93 20.16
C GLU A 636 -4.34 14.63 19.74
N ARG A 637 -4.90 13.50 20.18
CA ARG A 637 -4.42 12.17 19.89
C ARG A 637 -5.59 11.32 19.43
N GLU A 638 -5.40 10.59 18.33
CA GLU A 638 -6.37 9.60 17.91
C GLU A 638 -6.01 8.27 18.59
N PRO A 639 -6.88 7.69 19.44
CA PRO A 639 -6.49 6.59 20.31
C PRO A 639 -6.41 5.27 19.58
N PRO A 640 -5.41 4.42 19.87
CA PRO A 640 -5.53 3.00 19.63
C PRO A 640 -6.85 2.44 20.17
N ILE A 641 -7.84 1.97 19.39
CA ILE A 641 -8.91 1.04 19.80
C ILE A 641 -8.44 -0.10 20.75
N ALA A 642 -7.20 -0.61 20.65
CA ALA A 642 -6.63 -1.49 21.66
C ALA A 642 -6.61 -0.82 23.05
N ALA A 643 -6.15 0.43 23.11
CA ALA A 643 -6.39 1.31 24.24
C ALA A 643 -7.89 1.63 24.41
N GLN A 644 -8.70 2.02 23.41
CA GLN A 644 -10.12 2.35 23.63
C GLN A 644 -10.93 1.22 24.32
N ILE A 645 -10.47 -0.04 24.31
CA ILE A 645 -11.07 -1.10 25.14
C ILE A 645 -10.33 -1.24 26.48
N ILE A 646 -9.00 -1.33 26.52
CA ILE A 646 -8.21 -1.41 27.77
C ILE A 646 -8.38 -0.17 28.67
N THR A 647 -8.78 0.95 28.07
CA THR A 647 -8.89 2.30 28.64
C THR A 647 -10.29 2.91 28.43
N PHE A 648 -11.29 2.06 28.18
CA PHE A 648 -12.73 2.34 28.30
C PHE A 648 -13.22 3.57 27.52
N GLY A 649 -13.39 3.42 26.20
CA GLY A 649 -13.70 4.50 25.26
C GLY A 649 -12.56 5.49 25.05
N SER A 650 -11.34 5.12 25.47
CA SER A 650 -10.21 6.04 25.67
C SER A 650 -10.55 7.23 26.55
N SER A 651 -11.28 6.96 27.64
CA SER A 651 -11.50 7.92 28.71
C SER A 651 -10.30 8.01 29.69
N ASP A 652 -9.09 7.74 29.22
CA ASP A 652 -7.85 7.81 29.99
C ASP A 652 -6.99 9.04 29.66
N ILE A 653 -5.77 9.09 30.19
CA ILE A 653 -4.86 10.25 30.11
C ILE A 653 -3.89 10.19 28.94
N ALA A 654 -3.61 9.01 28.40
CA ALA A 654 -2.78 8.86 27.22
C ALA A 654 -3.53 9.23 25.95
N PHE A 655 -4.88 9.10 25.92
CA PHE A 655 -5.65 9.25 24.69
C PHE A 655 -7.03 9.97 24.75
N ASP A 656 -7.60 10.38 25.89
CA ASP A 656 -8.79 11.28 25.85
C ASP A 656 -8.42 12.61 25.17
N SER A 657 -9.40 13.22 24.50
CA SER A 657 -9.22 14.43 23.69
C SER A 657 -8.74 15.61 24.52
N TYR A 658 -7.74 16.35 24.02
CA TYR A 658 -7.25 17.57 24.70
C TYR A 658 -8.31 18.68 24.77
N SER A 659 -9.20 18.72 23.77
CA SER A 659 -10.37 19.61 23.73
C SER A 659 -11.41 19.28 24.79
N SER A 660 -11.40 18.04 25.32
CA SER A 660 -12.31 17.59 26.37
C SER A 660 -12.01 18.26 27.73
N PRO A 661 -13.03 18.84 28.41
CA PRO A 661 -12.91 19.21 29.82
C PRO A 661 -12.54 18.02 30.72
N SER A 662 -12.90 16.79 30.30
CA SER A 662 -12.66 15.55 31.03
C SER A 662 -11.17 15.22 31.12
N TRP A 663 -10.41 15.32 30.02
CA TRP A 663 -8.96 15.08 30.01
C TRP A 663 -8.21 16.02 30.96
N LYS A 664 -8.59 17.31 30.98
CA LYS A 664 -7.95 18.33 31.85
C LYS A 664 -8.17 18.02 33.33
N ASN A 665 -9.37 17.61 33.72
CA ASN A 665 -9.65 17.17 35.09
C ASN A 665 -8.96 15.84 35.44
N LYS A 666 -9.02 14.83 34.58
CA LYS A 666 -8.33 13.55 34.80
C LYS A 666 -6.82 13.74 34.94
N ARG A 667 -6.19 14.47 34.01
CA ARG A 667 -4.74 14.75 34.04
C ARG A 667 -4.34 15.58 35.25
N LYS A 668 -5.18 16.51 35.71
CA LYS A 668 -4.99 17.18 37.00
C LYS A 668 -4.97 16.16 38.14
N VAL A 669 -6.03 15.38 38.32
CA VAL A 669 -6.13 14.38 39.41
C VAL A 669 -4.96 13.39 39.39
N LEU A 670 -4.54 12.89 38.22
CA LEU A 670 -3.39 12.00 38.14
C LEU A 670 -2.09 12.72 38.55
N ALA A 671 -1.86 13.97 38.11
CA ALA A 671 -0.58 14.65 38.31
C ALA A 671 -0.46 15.37 39.68
N THR A 672 -1.53 16.02 40.16
CA THR A 672 -1.51 16.77 41.43
C THR A 672 -1.91 15.93 42.63
N ASP A 673 -2.63 14.82 42.42
CA ASP A 673 -3.21 14.06 43.53
C ASP A 673 -2.58 12.64 43.55
N MET A 674 -2.79 11.80 42.53
CA MET A 674 -2.33 10.40 42.54
C MET A 674 -0.80 10.24 42.45
N LEU A 675 -0.17 10.85 41.45
CA LEU A 675 1.29 10.83 41.21
C LEU A 675 2.00 12.03 41.85
N SER A 676 1.36 12.67 42.84
CA SER A 676 1.98 13.73 43.62
C SER A 676 3.19 13.19 44.40
N ASN A 677 4.18 14.04 44.66
CA ASN A 677 5.32 13.67 45.52
C ASN A 677 4.86 13.17 46.90
N ALA A 678 3.73 13.68 47.41
CA ALA A 678 3.15 13.22 48.67
C ALA A 678 2.65 11.77 48.59
N ASN A 679 1.82 11.44 47.60
CA ASN A 679 1.28 10.07 47.46
C ASN A 679 2.31 9.06 46.94
N LEU A 680 3.24 9.47 46.07
CA LEU A 680 4.36 8.62 45.68
C LEU A 680 5.27 8.30 46.88
N ASN A 681 5.45 9.23 47.82
CA ASN A 681 6.16 8.97 49.07
C ASN A 681 5.33 8.16 50.07
N ALA A 682 4.01 8.33 50.14
CA ALA A 682 3.13 7.47 50.93
C ALA A 682 3.16 6.00 50.45
N CYS A 683 3.29 5.78 49.13
CA CYS A 683 3.52 4.47 48.53
C CYS A 683 5.00 4.05 48.47
N TYR A 684 5.93 4.76 49.13
CA TYR A 684 7.36 4.45 49.05
C TYR A 684 7.69 3.03 49.53
N ASP A 685 7.14 2.61 50.67
CA ASP A 685 7.45 1.30 51.24
C ASP A 685 6.91 0.15 50.39
N LEU A 686 5.75 0.29 49.76
CA LEU A 686 5.22 -0.70 48.79
C LEU A 686 6.14 -0.85 47.56
N ARG A 687 6.67 0.28 47.05
CA ARG A 687 7.64 0.27 45.94
C ARG A 687 8.95 -0.35 46.36
N ARG A 688 9.47 0.03 47.53
CA ARG A 688 10.70 -0.50 48.13
C ARG A 688 10.59 -2.01 48.38
N GLU A 689 9.47 -2.48 48.92
CA GLU A 689 9.21 -3.90 49.17
C GLU A 689 9.32 -4.74 47.89
N GLN A 690 8.75 -4.28 46.77
CA GLN A 690 8.84 -5.03 45.50
C GLN A 690 10.22 -4.97 44.85
N VAL A 691 10.94 -3.86 44.96
CA VAL A 691 12.34 -3.79 44.50
C VAL A 691 13.26 -4.66 45.36
N MET A 692 13.07 -4.68 46.69
CA MET A 692 13.80 -5.58 47.58
C MET A 692 13.48 -7.05 47.29
N LYS A 693 12.20 -7.40 47.06
CA LYS A 693 11.81 -8.77 46.72
C LYS A 693 12.39 -9.24 45.39
N MET A 694 12.43 -8.38 44.36
CA MET A 694 13.15 -8.67 43.11
C MET A 694 14.64 -8.93 43.34
N VAL A 695 15.27 -8.17 44.25
CA VAL A 695 16.68 -8.38 44.62
C VAL A 695 16.86 -9.70 45.38
N GLU A 696 15.92 -10.08 46.25
CA GLU A 696 15.88 -11.38 46.92
C GLU A 696 15.70 -12.53 45.92
N ASP A 697 14.74 -12.43 44.99
CA ASP A 697 14.53 -13.38 43.88
C ASP A 697 15.81 -13.58 43.03
N VAL A 698 16.61 -12.52 42.84
CA VAL A 698 17.93 -12.59 42.17
C VAL A 698 18.98 -13.28 43.06
N TYR A 699 19.04 -12.96 44.36
CA TYR A 699 19.99 -13.61 45.28
C TYR A 699 19.71 -15.11 45.44
N GLU A 700 18.44 -15.55 45.45
CA GLU A 700 18.05 -16.97 45.47
C GLU A 700 18.38 -17.73 44.17
N ASN A 701 18.68 -17.01 43.09
CA ASN A 701 19.03 -17.57 41.79
C ASN A 701 20.47 -17.27 41.33
N VAL A 702 21.34 -16.81 42.25
CA VAL A 702 22.79 -16.70 42.01
C VAL A 702 23.36 -18.04 41.53
N GLY A 703 24.06 -18.00 40.39
CA GLY A 703 24.62 -19.19 39.73
C GLY A 703 23.69 -19.87 38.72
N LYS A 704 22.46 -19.37 38.51
CA LYS A 704 21.53 -19.82 37.46
C LYS A 704 21.36 -18.71 36.39
N PRO A 705 20.99 -19.04 35.14
CA PRO A 705 20.51 -18.04 34.19
C PRO A 705 19.17 -17.45 34.65
N ILE A 706 18.98 -16.15 34.41
CA ILE A 706 17.77 -15.38 34.77
C ILE A 706 17.38 -14.54 33.56
N ASP A 707 16.10 -14.56 33.15
CA ASP A 707 15.58 -13.59 32.18
C ASP A 707 15.33 -12.24 32.87
N ILE A 708 16.18 -11.26 32.55
CA ILE A 708 16.11 -9.92 33.13
C ILE A 708 14.90 -9.14 32.59
N GLY A 709 14.45 -9.43 31.37
CA GLY A 709 13.27 -8.81 30.76
C GLY A 709 11.99 -9.28 31.43
N GLU A 710 11.83 -10.59 31.62
CA GLU A 710 10.72 -11.15 32.40
C GLU A 710 10.78 -10.64 33.85
N LEU A 711 11.92 -10.75 34.54
CA LEU A 711 12.07 -10.30 35.94
C LEU A 711 11.67 -8.82 36.13
N ALA A 712 12.14 -7.93 35.27
CA ALA A 712 11.81 -6.51 35.34
C ALA A 712 10.32 -6.26 35.07
N PHE A 713 9.73 -6.94 34.08
CA PHE A 713 8.31 -6.85 33.75
C PHE A 713 7.42 -7.36 34.90
N CYS A 714 7.79 -8.49 35.50
CA CYS A 714 7.13 -9.06 36.69
C CYS A 714 7.13 -8.07 37.86
N THR A 715 8.30 -7.49 38.16
CA THR A 715 8.47 -6.57 39.28
C THR A 715 7.66 -5.29 39.08
N LEU A 716 7.63 -4.75 37.85
CA LEU A 716 6.86 -3.56 37.51
C LEU A 716 5.34 -3.79 37.66
N ILE A 717 4.81 -4.92 37.18
CA ILE A 717 3.39 -5.26 37.37
C ILE A 717 3.05 -5.39 38.86
N ASN A 718 3.83 -6.13 39.64
CA ASN A 718 3.54 -6.36 41.06
C ASN A 718 3.62 -5.05 41.87
N LEU A 719 4.57 -4.17 41.54
CA LEU A 719 4.71 -2.83 42.14
C LEU A 719 3.52 -1.93 41.81
N ILE A 720 3.11 -1.85 40.54
CA ILE A 720 1.95 -1.06 40.11
C ILE A 720 0.67 -1.62 40.75
N GLY A 721 0.51 -2.94 40.77
CA GLY A 721 -0.63 -3.62 41.41
C GLY A 721 -0.73 -3.28 42.90
N LYS A 722 0.35 -3.41 43.68
CA LYS A 722 0.34 -3.05 45.10
C LYS A 722 0.02 -1.57 45.34
N MET A 723 0.44 -0.67 44.47
CA MET A 723 0.07 0.75 44.55
C MET A 723 -1.41 0.99 44.24
N VAL A 724 -2.02 0.23 43.32
CA VAL A 724 -3.44 0.35 42.94
C VAL A 724 -4.36 -0.29 43.99
N TRP A 725 -3.99 -1.42 44.59
CA TRP A 725 -4.81 -2.14 45.58
C TRP A 725 -4.46 -1.81 47.05
N GLY A 726 -3.43 -1.01 47.30
CA GLY A 726 -3.00 -0.62 48.65
C GLY A 726 -2.33 -1.75 49.47
N GLY A 727 -2.02 -2.88 48.85
CA GLY A 727 -1.42 -4.05 49.49
C GLY A 727 -1.56 -5.33 48.66
N ALA A 728 -1.00 -6.43 49.16
CA ALA A 728 -1.16 -7.75 48.54
C ALA A 728 -2.52 -8.38 48.88
N LEU A 729 -3.16 -9.03 47.90
CA LEU A 729 -4.40 -9.78 48.10
C LEU A 729 -4.10 -11.06 48.92
N ARG A 730 -4.67 -11.17 50.13
CA ARG A 730 -4.36 -12.28 51.05
C ARG A 730 -5.11 -13.58 50.73
N GLY A 731 -4.44 -14.71 50.98
CA GLY A 731 -4.96 -16.06 50.80
C GLY A 731 -4.81 -16.59 49.37
N GLU A 732 -5.06 -17.89 49.16
CA GLU A 732 -4.85 -18.58 47.87
C GLU A 732 -5.63 -17.96 46.70
N LYS A 733 -6.82 -17.41 46.98
CA LYS A 733 -7.60 -16.67 45.97
C LYS A 733 -6.92 -15.36 45.57
N GLY A 734 -6.19 -14.72 46.46
CA GLY A 734 -5.45 -13.49 46.19
C GLY A 734 -4.25 -13.74 45.27
N THR A 735 -3.42 -14.73 45.57
CA THR A 735 -2.28 -15.11 44.71
C THR A 735 -2.72 -15.65 43.35
N ALA A 736 -3.84 -16.38 43.28
CA ALA A 736 -4.44 -16.80 42.00
C ALA A 736 -4.97 -15.63 41.16
N VAL A 737 -5.48 -14.56 41.80
CA VAL A 737 -5.90 -13.33 41.11
C VAL A 737 -4.68 -12.51 40.67
N GLU A 738 -3.65 -12.37 41.50
CA GLU A 738 -2.41 -11.65 41.17
C GLU A 738 -1.68 -12.31 39.98
N GLY A 739 -1.57 -13.64 39.98
CA GLY A 739 -1.02 -14.40 38.85
C GLY A 739 -1.83 -14.23 37.56
N ARG A 740 -3.16 -14.30 37.63
CA ARG A 740 -4.03 -14.04 36.46
C ARG A 740 -3.96 -12.59 35.99
N PHE A 741 -3.87 -11.62 36.90
CA PHE A 741 -3.76 -10.21 36.55
C PHE A 741 -2.43 -9.92 35.84
N LYS A 742 -1.33 -10.55 36.29
CA LYS A 742 -0.02 -10.49 35.64
C LYS A 742 -0.04 -11.09 34.24
N GLU A 743 -0.64 -12.27 34.08
CA GLU A 743 -0.84 -12.92 32.78
C GLU A 743 -1.66 -12.03 31.83
N ILE A 744 -2.83 -11.55 32.28
CA ILE A 744 -3.72 -10.66 31.51
C ILE A 744 -3.02 -9.32 31.21
N SER A 745 -2.19 -8.79 32.10
CA SER A 745 -1.43 -7.55 31.87
C SER A 745 -0.29 -7.74 30.87
N SER A 746 0.40 -8.88 30.90
CA SER A 746 1.34 -9.28 29.86
C SER A 746 0.66 -9.31 28.50
N GLN A 747 -0.47 -10.03 28.43
CA GLN A 747 -1.29 -10.10 27.23
C GLN A 747 -1.79 -8.71 26.83
N MET A 748 -2.32 -7.87 27.73
CA MET A 748 -2.77 -6.50 27.42
C MET A 748 -1.65 -5.59 26.91
N VAL A 749 -0.43 -5.66 27.44
CA VAL A 749 0.71 -4.87 26.95
C VAL A 749 1.18 -5.38 25.59
N VAL A 750 1.31 -6.69 25.42
CA VAL A 750 1.61 -7.32 24.12
C VAL A 750 0.52 -6.99 23.10
N LEU A 751 -0.74 -6.95 23.52
CA LEU A 751 -1.87 -6.53 22.72
C LEU A 751 -1.78 -5.03 22.43
N MET A 752 -1.53 -4.09 23.35
CA MET A 752 -1.34 -2.66 23.01
C MET A 752 -0.07 -2.34 22.21
N GLY A 753 0.99 -3.15 22.37
CA GLY A 753 2.37 -2.82 21.99
C GLY A 753 2.90 -3.51 20.73
N LYS A 754 2.19 -4.49 20.17
CA LYS A 754 2.29 -4.74 18.73
C LYS A 754 1.74 -3.49 17.96
N PRO A 755 1.77 -3.38 16.62
CA PRO A 755 1.28 -2.17 15.89
C PRO A 755 0.08 -2.45 14.96
N ASN A 756 -0.90 -1.54 14.82
CA ASN A 756 -2.30 -1.96 14.57
C ASN A 756 -3.03 -1.33 13.32
N ILE A 757 -4.31 -1.72 13.07
CA ILE A 757 -5.29 -1.53 11.96
C ILE A 757 -6.64 -1.10 12.63
N SER A 758 -6.78 0.07 13.28
CA SER A 758 -8.04 0.66 13.88
C SER A 758 -8.16 2.17 14.37
N ASP A 759 -7.13 3.07 14.49
CA ASP A 759 -7.13 4.60 14.51
C ASP A 759 -6.46 5.45 13.33
N ILE A 760 -6.10 4.88 12.14
CA ILE A 760 -5.59 5.47 10.85
C ILE A 760 -6.39 5.32 9.42
N PHE A 761 -6.60 4.19 8.63
CA PHE A 761 -7.23 4.10 7.23
C PHE A 761 -8.68 3.68 6.75
N PRO A 762 -9.54 2.79 7.33
CA PRO A 762 -10.98 2.88 7.13
C PRO A 762 -11.99 1.67 6.99
N ALA A 763 -13.10 1.91 6.26
CA ALA A 763 -14.57 1.72 6.35
C ALA A 763 -15.27 1.14 7.58
N ILE A 764 -14.54 0.51 8.50
CA ILE A 764 -15.11 -0.78 8.89
C ILE A 764 -14.77 -1.33 10.32
N ALA A 765 -14.02 -0.59 11.18
CA ALA A 765 -13.33 -0.97 12.46
C ALA A 765 -13.81 -2.25 13.09
N TRP A 766 -15.03 -2.14 13.53
CA TRP A 766 -15.87 -3.04 14.24
C TRP A 766 -15.62 -4.52 13.87
N PHE A 767 -15.25 -4.88 12.63
CA PHE A 767 -14.74 -6.22 12.34
C PHE A 767 -13.23 -6.40 12.57
N ASP A 768 -12.92 -6.85 13.78
CA ASP A 768 -11.61 -7.42 14.12
C ASP A 768 -11.19 -8.73 13.44
N MET A 769 -10.99 -8.62 12.12
CA MET A 769 -9.93 -9.16 11.27
C MET A 769 -8.85 -10.02 11.90
N GLN A 770 -8.43 -9.55 13.07
CA GLN A 770 -7.08 -9.60 13.48
C GLN A 770 -7.02 -10.12 14.94
N GLY A 771 -8.01 -9.80 15.75
CA GLY A 771 -8.27 -10.47 17.01
C GLY A 771 -7.62 -9.91 18.27
N ILE A 772 -7.30 -8.62 18.28
CA ILE A 772 -6.96 -7.92 19.52
C ILE A 772 -8.19 -7.70 20.37
N GLN A 773 -9.29 -7.33 19.75
CA GLN A 773 -10.40 -6.71 20.41
C GLN A 773 -11.16 -7.82 21.20
N ARG A 774 -11.26 -9.08 20.71
CA ARG A 774 -11.70 -10.35 21.41
C ARG A 774 -10.47 -11.19 21.83
N GLY A 775 -9.28 -10.58 21.82
CA GLY A 775 -8.11 -11.00 22.59
C GLY A 775 -7.98 -10.20 23.90
N ILE A 776 -8.62 -9.03 23.97
CA ILE A 776 -8.79 -8.14 25.12
C ILE A 776 -10.17 -8.37 25.79
N LYS A 777 -11.25 -8.59 25.01
CA LYS A 777 -12.54 -9.16 25.48
C LYS A 777 -12.42 -10.68 25.57
#